data_AF-A0A1Q7FBK7-F1
#
_entry.id   AF-A0A1Q7FBK7-F1
#
_cell.length_a   1.000
_cell.length_b   1.000
_cell.length_c   1.000
_cell.angle_alpha   90.00
_cell.angle_beta   90.00
_cell.angle_gamma   90.00
#
_symmetry.space_group_name_H-M   'P 1'
#
loop_
_entity.id
_entity.type
_entity.pdbx_description
1 polymer ?
#
loop_
_entity_poly.entity_id
_entity_poly.type
_entity_poly.pdbx_seq_one_letter_code
_entity_poly.pdbx_strand_id
1 'polypeptide(L)'
;MSLDSQLKDSKKGGVLESASKRVRMIFSVMASPNRIDILRILNTKGPLTYSELKALAGFKSKKESGKFAYHLRKLLRQLLVALNKAERRYTITNLGKLVLSLARQIEERSIIESGKMYVRTSRHTIEEFNSHKIIQSLVREANLPLELAQKITEEVENKIYKFQTAYLTSSLIRETVNSILIEHGHEEYRNKLARLGLASSDIVEMLSGDGATVDSVMARTASSVFSEYLVFNTLPKDIADMHLAGEINISNAGVWGLLPDTVFLDLSELEDGLDLKGRFLSVTRIPAIKSSDDAIAALPALVSLLSREASAEVVIEGIVFPLLKNMKDPEDIASRFARVLTASSAAPSYSAGLPVTTIVVPDGLDTRQLNALLDGYKKYVDATPAPRLGLALAGKMKDSFDHVAAVVRSGGIISIGSGVRASSGIRKSGSRGVASMSLHSLSINLPRLAYESNKDETYFRAKLALMIKPSLQAMSMRKKTIVDYAKKGLLPSLASATQSMQRGTSTIVINLTGVRESVYNILGESSGDVLQKVLKTAVEVAATQGKQLGEEGASIAMVSDDSGERFASLDSEKYGKVSFTEFPNTTSYSQGMTLNGREILSDRAAVQECIAIDKLLNGGFAASVDVSDLSAAEVKSAIEAAIELPFLRPRIRLTVCTTCGRRSRSAADKCEHCKSPQKLTVYS
;
A
#
# COMPACT_ATOMS: atom_id res chain seq x y z
N MET A 1 -15.88 93.94 25.70
CA MET A 1 -14.51 94.45 26.01
C MET A 1 -13.67 93.23 26.36
N SER A 2 -12.73 92.85 25.49
CA SER A 2 -11.29 93.17 25.64
C SER A 2 -10.75 92.61 26.96
N LEU A 3 -10.13 91.43 26.98
CA LEU A 3 -8.75 91.07 26.56
C LEU A 3 -7.92 90.76 27.82
N ASP A 4 -7.23 89.63 27.72
CA ASP A 4 -5.91 89.30 28.29
C ASP A 4 -5.59 89.58 29.77
N SER A 5 -5.20 88.50 30.45
CA SER A 5 -3.87 88.45 31.04
C SER A 5 -3.29 87.04 31.02
N GLN A 6 -1.96 87.02 30.91
CA GLN A 6 -1.06 85.93 30.54
C GLN A 6 -0.99 84.79 31.56
N LEU A 7 -0.65 83.59 31.07
CA LEU A 7 0.36 82.72 31.71
C LEU A 7 1.03 81.86 30.62
N LYS A 8 2.36 82.00 30.54
CA LYS A 8 3.26 81.17 29.72
C LYS A 8 3.20 79.73 30.23
N ASP A 9 3.04 78.77 29.32
CA ASP A 9 3.49 77.41 29.57
C ASP A 9 4.16 76.78 28.33
N SER A 10 5.25 76.07 28.59
CA SER A 10 6.23 75.66 27.58
C SER A 10 5.73 74.52 26.67
N LYS A 11 5.89 74.68 25.35
CA LYS A 11 5.48 73.69 24.35
C LYS A 11 6.42 72.47 24.31
N LYS A 12 6.03 71.37 24.95
CA LYS A 12 6.50 70.00 24.65
C LYS A 12 5.41 69.23 23.88
N GLY A 13 5.25 69.50 22.58
CA GLY A 13 4.30 68.79 21.73
C GLY A 13 4.85 68.60 20.32
N GLY A 14 5.37 67.41 20.00
CA GLY A 14 5.93 67.15 18.66
C GLY A 14 5.96 65.68 18.25
N VAL A 15 6.29 64.76 19.17
CA VAL A 15 6.50 63.35 18.79
C VAL A 15 5.26 62.48 19.03
N LEU A 16 4.61 62.59 20.19
CA LEU A 16 3.41 61.79 20.54
C LEU A 16 2.19 62.12 19.67
N GLU A 17 2.01 63.39 19.32
CA GLU A 17 0.89 63.84 18.49
C GLU A 17 1.03 63.35 17.03
N SER A 18 2.26 63.23 16.52
CA SER A 18 2.53 62.72 15.16
C SER A 18 2.35 61.20 15.07
N ALA A 19 2.71 60.45 16.11
CA ALA A 19 2.49 59.01 16.21
C ALA A 19 0.99 58.67 16.24
N SER A 20 0.19 59.42 17.01
CA SER A 20 -1.27 59.27 17.06
C SER A 20 -1.94 59.55 15.72
N LYS A 21 -1.51 60.60 15.00
CA LYS A 21 -1.97 60.90 13.63
C LYS A 21 -1.64 59.76 12.66
N ARG A 22 -0.45 59.17 12.75
CA ARG A 22 -0.04 58.04 11.90
C ARG A 22 -0.87 56.78 12.15
N VAL A 23 -1.16 56.46 13.41
CA VAL A 23 -2.01 55.31 13.77
C VAL A 23 -3.43 55.47 13.23
N ARG A 24 -4.04 56.66 13.34
CA ARG A 24 -5.36 56.95 12.74
C ARG A 24 -5.37 56.76 11.23
N MET A 25 -4.29 57.16 10.56
CA MET A 25 -4.14 56.96 9.11
C MET A 25 -4.03 55.48 8.74
N ILE A 26 -3.35 54.66 9.54
CA ILE A 26 -3.29 53.20 9.34
C ILE A 26 -4.69 52.58 9.47
N PHE A 27 -5.45 52.91 10.51
CA PHE A 27 -6.83 52.43 10.68
C PHE A 27 -7.74 52.86 9.52
N SER A 28 -7.64 54.11 9.05
CA SER A 28 -8.37 54.58 7.86
C SER A 28 -8.00 53.81 6.58
N VAL A 29 -6.74 53.33 6.48
CA VAL A 29 -6.32 52.47 5.37
C VAL A 29 -6.89 51.05 5.49
N MET A 30 -7.14 50.56 6.70
CA MET A 30 -7.74 49.24 6.93
C MET A 30 -9.25 49.19 6.73
N ALA A 31 -9.95 50.31 6.81
CA ALA A 31 -11.41 50.38 6.61
C ALA A 31 -11.91 49.95 5.21
N SER A 32 -11.04 49.62 4.25
CA SER A 32 -11.47 49.15 2.92
C SER A 32 -11.16 47.67 2.75
N PRO A 33 -12.16 46.84 2.40
CA PRO A 33 -11.98 45.40 2.23
C PRO A 33 -10.93 45.06 1.16
N ASN A 34 -10.93 45.77 0.03
CA ASN A 34 -9.94 45.57 -1.04
C ASN A 34 -8.48 45.71 -0.56
N ARG A 35 -8.20 46.59 0.42
CA ARG A 35 -6.84 46.79 0.94
C ARG A 35 -6.45 45.69 1.93
N ILE A 36 -7.40 45.18 2.70
CA ILE A 36 -7.22 44.00 3.55
C ILE A 36 -6.96 42.76 2.69
N ASP A 37 -7.71 42.58 1.61
CA ASP A 37 -7.54 41.44 0.70
C ASP A 37 -6.17 41.47 0.02
N ILE A 38 -5.68 42.64 -0.40
CA ILE A 38 -4.31 42.78 -0.94
C ILE A 38 -3.26 42.36 0.09
N LEU A 39 -3.40 42.77 1.36
CA LEU A 39 -2.49 42.35 2.44
C LEU A 39 -2.58 40.83 2.69
N ARG A 40 -3.79 40.26 2.69
CA ARG A 40 -4.03 38.83 2.87
C ARG A 40 -3.37 38.01 1.76
N ILE A 41 -3.54 38.42 0.51
CA ILE A 41 -2.94 37.77 -0.66
C ILE A 41 -1.41 37.78 -0.56
N LEU A 42 -0.80 38.92 -0.24
CA LEU A 42 0.65 39.02 -0.07
C LEU A 42 1.18 38.20 1.12
N ASN A 43 0.39 38.07 2.19
CA ASN A 43 0.76 37.23 3.34
C ASN A 43 0.69 35.73 3.02
N THR A 44 -0.28 35.30 2.22
CA THR A 44 -0.49 33.89 1.87
C THR A 44 0.37 33.43 0.69
N LYS A 45 0.51 34.25 -0.35
CA LYS A 45 1.18 33.90 -1.62
C LYS A 45 2.63 34.39 -1.70
N GLY A 46 3.06 35.24 -0.76
CA GLY A 46 4.40 35.82 -0.76
C GLY A 46 4.56 36.96 -1.78
N PRO A 47 5.80 37.24 -2.23
CA PRO A 47 6.12 38.36 -3.10
C PRO A 47 5.49 38.25 -4.49
N LEU A 48 4.70 39.25 -4.91
CA LEU A 48 3.95 39.22 -6.18
C LEU A 48 4.22 40.45 -7.06
N THR A 49 4.21 40.27 -8.38
CA THR A 49 4.27 41.39 -9.34
C THR A 49 2.94 42.17 -9.36
N TYR A 50 2.96 43.37 -9.95
CA TYR A 50 1.76 44.21 -10.05
C TYR A 50 0.59 43.49 -10.74
N SER A 51 0.86 42.80 -11.85
CA SER A 51 -0.17 42.12 -12.64
C SER A 51 -0.76 40.90 -11.92
N GLU A 52 0.08 40.09 -11.27
CA GLU A 52 -0.35 38.93 -10.48
C GLU A 52 -1.21 39.37 -9.29
N LEU A 53 -0.75 40.37 -8.54
CA LEU A 53 -1.47 40.88 -7.38
C LEU A 53 -2.81 41.52 -7.77
N LYS A 54 -2.84 42.25 -8.90
CA LYS A 54 -4.07 42.82 -9.45
C LYS A 54 -5.10 41.74 -9.81
N ALA A 55 -4.67 40.70 -10.50
CA ALA A 55 -5.53 39.60 -10.94
C ALA A 55 -6.09 38.81 -9.74
N LEU A 56 -5.24 38.49 -8.77
CA LEU A 56 -5.64 37.78 -7.55
C LEU A 56 -6.56 38.61 -6.65
N ALA A 57 -6.39 39.92 -6.61
CA ALA A 57 -7.25 40.85 -5.86
C ALA A 57 -8.60 41.12 -6.56
N GLY A 58 -8.93 40.42 -7.65
CA GLY A 58 -10.24 40.48 -8.31
C GLY A 58 -10.44 41.62 -9.31
N PHE A 59 -9.41 42.44 -9.58
CA PHE A 59 -9.49 43.53 -10.55
C PHE A 59 -9.17 43.04 -11.97
N LYS A 60 -10.15 42.44 -12.64
CA LYS A 60 -9.94 41.73 -13.92
C LYS A 60 -9.88 42.66 -15.14
N SER A 61 -10.55 43.81 -15.12
CA SER A 61 -10.66 44.68 -16.32
C SER A 61 -9.49 45.68 -16.47
N LYS A 62 -9.24 46.16 -17.70
CA LYS A 62 -8.28 47.25 -17.94
C LYS A 62 -8.72 48.57 -17.30
N LYS A 63 -10.03 48.86 -17.27
CA LYS A 63 -10.62 50.07 -16.67
C LYS A 63 -10.41 50.17 -15.15
N GLU A 64 -10.27 49.03 -14.48
CA GLU A 64 -10.08 48.96 -13.02
C GLU A 64 -8.61 49.08 -12.57
N SER A 65 -7.66 49.18 -13.50
CA SER A 65 -6.23 49.30 -13.19
C SER A 65 -5.92 50.52 -12.34
N GLY A 66 -6.60 51.66 -12.59
CA GLY A 66 -6.44 52.87 -11.80
C GLY A 66 -6.96 52.73 -10.36
N LYS A 67 -8.06 51.97 -10.17
CA LYS A 67 -8.65 51.70 -8.86
C LYS A 67 -7.73 50.79 -8.02
N PHE A 68 -7.16 49.75 -8.62
CA PHE A 68 -6.17 48.91 -7.95
C PHE A 68 -4.90 49.69 -7.57
N ALA A 69 -4.37 50.50 -8.51
CA ALA A 69 -3.21 51.37 -8.25
C ALA A 69 -3.45 52.32 -7.07
N TYR A 70 -4.67 52.86 -6.95
CA TYR A 70 -5.06 53.71 -5.83
C TYR A 70 -4.98 52.98 -4.48
N HIS A 71 -5.53 51.76 -4.39
CA HIS A 71 -5.47 50.95 -3.17
C HIS A 71 -4.03 50.57 -2.81
N LEU A 72 -3.23 50.12 -3.77
CA LEU A 72 -1.84 49.73 -3.56
C LEU A 72 -0.98 50.94 -3.13
N ARG A 73 -1.18 52.11 -3.74
CA ARG A 73 -0.48 53.35 -3.37
C ARG A 73 -0.79 53.77 -1.93
N LYS A 74 -2.03 53.63 -1.47
CA LYS A 74 -2.42 53.92 -0.08
C LYS A 74 -1.72 52.97 0.92
N LEU A 75 -1.57 51.69 0.57
CA LEU A 75 -0.84 50.70 1.37
C LEU A 75 0.66 51.01 1.45
N LEU A 76 1.28 51.36 0.31
CA LEU A 76 2.69 51.76 0.22
C LEU A 76 2.99 53.03 1.05
N ARG A 77 2.12 54.05 0.96
CA ARG A 77 2.27 55.31 1.72
C ARG A 77 2.30 55.11 3.24
N GLN A 78 1.56 54.12 3.74
CA GLN A 78 1.53 53.79 5.17
C GLN A 78 2.54 52.71 5.56
N LEU A 79 3.42 52.30 4.62
CA LEU A 79 4.44 51.27 4.83
C LEU A 79 3.86 49.90 5.25
N LEU A 80 2.62 49.59 4.84
CA LEU A 80 2.02 48.27 5.08
C LEU A 80 2.44 47.25 4.02
N VAL A 81 2.79 47.75 2.83
CA VAL A 81 3.36 47.01 1.71
C VAL A 81 4.67 47.69 1.31
N ALA A 82 5.65 46.92 0.88
CA ALA A 82 6.90 47.40 0.31
C ALA A 82 7.06 46.89 -1.14
N LEU A 83 7.82 47.61 -1.96
CA LEU A 83 8.18 47.19 -3.32
C LEU A 83 9.68 46.89 -3.35
N ASN A 84 10.04 45.64 -3.65
CA ASN A 84 11.41 45.30 -4.01
C ASN A 84 11.68 45.80 -5.44
N LYS A 85 12.51 46.83 -5.58
CA LYS A 85 12.81 47.44 -6.89
C LYS A 85 13.63 46.51 -7.80
N ALA A 86 14.46 45.63 -7.24
CA ALA A 86 15.29 44.70 -8.01
C ALA A 86 14.43 43.61 -8.66
N GLU A 87 13.50 43.03 -7.89
CA GLU A 87 12.65 41.93 -8.34
C GLU A 87 11.30 42.38 -8.93
N ARG A 88 10.97 43.68 -8.82
CA ARG A 88 9.67 44.26 -9.20
C ARG A 88 8.47 43.56 -8.53
N ARG A 89 8.68 43.04 -7.31
CA ARG A 89 7.66 42.34 -6.51
C ARG A 89 7.29 43.13 -5.26
N TYR A 90 6.00 43.14 -4.95
CA TYR A 90 5.44 43.72 -3.73
C TYR A 90 5.45 42.67 -2.61
N THR A 91 5.78 43.11 -1.39
CA THR A 91 5.82 42.27 -0.19
C THR A 91 5.08 42.94 0.95
N ILE A 92 4.48 42.12 1.83
CA ILE A 92 3.89 42.63 3.08
C ILE A 92 5.01 42.94 4.09
N THR A 93 4.89 44.07 4.79
CA THR A 93 5.86 44.45 5.84
C THR A 93 5.49 43.83 7.19
N ASN A 94 6.39 43.87 8.18
CA ASN A 94 6.07 43.44 9.55
C ASN A 94 4.91 44.24 10.16
N LEU A 95 4.83 45.54 9.86
CA LEU A 95 3.70 46.37 10.28
C LEU A 95 2.41 45.95 9.56
N GLY A 96 2.46 45.63 8.26
CA GLY A 96 1.34 45.07 7.53
C GLY A 96 0.84 43.75 8.13
N LYS A 97 1.74 42.86 8.54
CA LYS A 97 1.40 41.59 9.22
C LYS A 97 0.73 41.83 10.57
N LEU A 98 1.27 42.74 11.39
CA LEU A 98 0.68 43.09 12.68
C LEU A 98 -0.72 43.70 12.52
N VAL A 99 -0.89 44.61 11.56
CA VAL A 99 -2.19 45.23 11.31
C VAL A 99 -3.20 44.19 10.79
N LEU A 100 -2.78 43.26 9.94
CA LEU A 100 -3.61 42.15 9.48
C LEU A 100 -4.01 41.21 10.64
N SER A 101 -3.10 40.93 11.58
CA SER A 101 -3.41 40.11 12.75
C SER A 101 -4.36 40.83 13.73
N LEU A 102 -4.18 42.13 13.94
CA LEU A 102 -5.07 42.95 14.76
C LEU A 102 -6.46 43.07 14.14
N ALA A 103 -6.55 43.31 12.83
CA ALA A 103 -7.83 43.33 12.13
C ALA A 103 -8.56 41.98 12.30
N ARG A 104 -7.84 40.86 12.19
CA ARG A 104 -8.37 39.53 12.45
C ARG A 104 -8.83 39.35 13.90
N GLN A 105 -8.06 39.82 14.88
CA GLN A 105 -8.42 39.74 16.31
C GLN A 105 -9.65 40.60 16.64
N ILE A 106 -9.78 41.79 16.03
CA ILE A 106 -10.94 42.66 16.19
C ILE A 106 -12.17 42.03 15.53
N GLU A 107 -12.01 41.46 14.33
CA GLU A 107 -13.05 40.70 13.65
C GLU A 107 -13.50 39.51 14.51
N GLU A 108 -12.55 38.68 15.01
CA GLU A 108 -12.78 37.57 15.94
C GLU A 108 -13.50 38.01 17.23
N ARG A 109 -13.12 39.13 17.85
CA ARG A 109 -13.78 39.66 19.05
C ARG A 109 -15.17 40.23 18.77
N SER A 110 -15.36 40.95 17.67
CA SER A 110 -16.68 41.45 17.26
C SER A 110 -17.65 40.30 16.92
N ILE A 111 -17.10 39.19 16.41
CA ILE A 111 -17.83 37.95 16.15
C ILE A 111 -18.29 37.31 17.47
N ILE A 112 -17.41 37.20 18.46
CA ILE A 112 -17.74 36.65 19.79
C ILE A 112 -18.84 37.49 20.47
N GLU A 113 -18.79 38.82 20.35
CA GLU A 113 -19.81 39.73 20.91
C GLU A 113 -21.15 39.70 20.16
N SER A 114 -21.20 39.19 18.92
CA SER A 114 -22.43 39.10 18.12
C SER A 114 -23.38 37.96 18.51
N GLY A 115 -22.95 37.03 19.37
CA GLY A 115 -23.75 35.88 19.81
C GLY A 115 -23.94 34.78 18.75
N LYS A 116 -23.36 34.93 17.55
CA LYS A 116 -23.42 33.95 16.47
C LYS A 116 -22.32 32.90 16.57
N MET A 117 -22.66 31.65 16.28
CA MET A 117 -21.72 30.54 16.31
C MET A 117 -21.11 30.29 14.93
N TYR A 118 -19.79 30.10 14.88
CA TYR A 118 -19.05 29.91 13.63
C TYR A 118 -18.35 28.55 13.57
N VAL A 119 -18.24 28.01 12.35
CA VAL A 119 -17.63 26.71 12.07
C VAL A 119 -16.42 26.86 11.15
N ARG A 120 -15.28 26.33 11.59
CA ARG A 120 -14.12 26.08 10.73
C ARG A 120 -14.38 24.82 9.92
N THR A 121 -14.57 25.00 8.61
CA THR A 121 -14.86 23.90 7.70
C THR A 121 -13.60 23.11 7.37
N SER A 122 -13.77 21.91 6.82
CA SER A 122 -12.68 21.09 6.28
C SER A 122 -11.99 21.72 5.06
N ARG A 123 -12.57 22.78 4.47
CA ARG A 123 -11.97 23.56 3.37
C ARG A 123 -11.16 24.76 3.85
N HIS A 124 -10.88 24.82 5.16
CA HIS A 124 -10.20 25.95 5.80
C HIS A 124 -10.92 27.30 5.65
N THR A 125 -12.25 27.28 5.53
CA THR A 125 -13.11 28.47 5.58
C THR A 125 -13.78 28.60 6.95
N ILE A 126 -14.20 29.83 7.31
CA ILE A 126 -15.03 30.09 8.48
C ILE A 126 -16.42 30.46 7.97
N GLU A 127 -17.43 29.74 8.41
CA GLU A 127 -18.83 29.92 7.99
C GLU A 127 -19.73 30.01 9.24
N GLU A 128 -20.88 30.67 9.13
CA GLU A 128 -21.90 30.66 10.19
C GLU A 128 -22.47 29.25 10.35
N PHE A 129 -22.72 28.84 11.60
CA PHE A 129 -23.31 27.54 11.91
C PHE A 129 -24.68 27.41 11.24
N ASN A 130 -24.92 26.26 10.59
CA ASN A 130 -26.18 25.96 9.94
C ASN A 130 -26.48 24.46 10.11
N SER A 131 -27.48 24.14 10.93
CA SER A 131 -27.88 22.77 11.24
C SER A 131 -28.42 22.02 10.02
N HIS A 132 -28.95 22.71 9.01
CA HIS A 132 -29.41 22.08 7.76
C HIS A 132 -28.28 21.35 7.01
N LYS A 133 -27.01 21.79 7.16
CA LYS A 133 -25.86 21.08 6.60
C LYS A 133 -25.62 19.72 7.26
N ILE A 134 -26.03 19.55 8.52
CA ILE A 134 -25.96 18.28 9.25
C ILE A 134 -27.00 17.31 8.66
N ILE A 135 -28.24 17.76 8.45
CA ILE A 135 -29.30 16.98 7.78
C ILE A 135 -28.82 16.50 6.42
N GLN A 136 -28.31 17.41 5.59
CA GLN A 136 -27.79 17.07 4.25
C GLN A 136 -26.67 16.04 4.31
N SER A 137 -25.78 16.15 5.30
CA SER A 137 -24.70 15.19 5.52
C SER A 137 -25.22 13.81 5.92
N LEU A 138 -26.18 13.75 6.85
CA LEU A 138 -26.78 12.50 7.33
C LEU A 138 -27.52 11.76 6.20
N VAL A 139 -28.30 12.48 5.41
CA VAL A 139 -29.05 11.92 4.26
C VAL A 139 -28.10 11.50 3.15
N ARG A 140 -27.17 12.37 2.74
CA ARG A 140 -26.31 12.11 1.57
C ARG A 140 -25.25 11.03 1.84
N GLU A 141 -24.62 11.05 3.00
CA GLU A 141 -23.45 10.21 3.28
C GLU A 141 -23.81 8.93 4.03
N ALA A 142 -24.75 9.01 4.99
CA ALA A 142 -25.18 7.83 5.75
C ALA A 142 -26.40 7.12 5.14
N ASN A 143 -27.08 7.76 4.18
CA ASN A 143 -28.38 7.33 3.66
C ASN A 143 -29.44 7.22 4.78
N LEU A 144 -29.41 8.16 5.73
CA LEU A 144 -30.37 8.22 6.84
C LEU A 144 -31.72 8.77 6.33
N PRO A 145 -32.87 8.19 6.71
CA PRO A 145 -34.18 8.74 6.40
C PRO A 145 -34.32 10.19 6.89
N LEU A 146 -34.99 11.03 6.11
CA LEU A 146 -35.06 12.48 6.35
C LEU A 146 -35.64 12.82 7.74
N GLU A 147 -36.70 12.13 8.15
CA GLU A 147 -37.35 12.35 9.45
C GLU A 147 -36.41 12.06 10.62
N LEU A 148 -35.70 10.93 10.56
CA LEU A 148 -34.71 10.56 11.57
C LEU A 148 -33.52 11.51 11.55
N ALA A 149 -33.09 11.96 10.37
CA ALA A 149 -32.02 12.94 10.23
C ALA A 149 -32.38 14.30 10.86
N GLN A 150 -33.64 14.73 10.76
CA GLN A 150 -34.13 15.93 11.43
C GLN A 150 -34.08 15.78 12.95
N LYS A 151 -34.60 14.67 13.49
CA LYS A 151 -34.59 14.39 14.94
C LYS A 151 -33.16 14.37 15.51
N ILE A 152 -32.26 13.64 14.87
CA ILE A 152 -30.85 13.58 15.29
C ILE A 152 -30.20 14.97 15.19
N THR A 153 -30.50 15.74 14.14
CA THR A 153 -29.94 17.08 13.98
C THR A 153 -30.41 18.04 15.07
N GLU A 154 -31.67 17.99 15.46
CA GLU A 154 -32.22 18.84 16.53
C GLU A 154 -31.49 18.58 17.87
N GLU A 155 -31.24 17.32 18.19
CA GLU A 155 -30.49 16.97 19.39
C GLU A 155 -29.01 17.37 19.30
N VAL A 156 -28.39 17.20 18.13
CA VAL A 156 -27.03 17.69 17.88
C VAL A 156 -26.94 19.20 18.06
N GLU A 157 -27.90 19.94 17.53
CA GLU A 157 -27.99 21.39 17.66
C GLU A 157 -28.09 21.80 19.14
N ASN A 158 -28.99 21.16 19.90
CA ASN A 158 -29.12 21.36 21.33
C ASN A 158 -27.82 21.05 22.11
N LYS A 159 -27.10 19.98 21.74
CA LYS A 159 -25.82 19.61 22.38
C LYS A 159 -24.70 20.59 22.02
N ILE A 160 -24.67 21.07 20.78
CA ILE A 160 -23.70 22.06 20.30
C ILE A 160 -23.85 23.40 21.03
N TYR A 161 -25.07 23.92 21.18
CA TYR A 161 -25.29 25.18 21.90
C TYR A 161 -24.87 25.12 23.37
N LYS A 162 -24.91 23.93 24.00
CA LYS A 162 -24.43 23.72 25.38
C LYS A 162 -22.91 23.82 25.53
N PHE A 163 -22.12 23.69 24.46
CA PHE A 163 -20.66 23.78 24.56
C PHE A 163 -20.15 25.19 24.89
N GLN A 164 -20.98 26.24 24.72
CA GLN A 164 -20.60 27.65 25.01
C GLN A 164 -19.31 28.11 24.29
N THR A 165 -18.97 27.50 23.14
CA THR A 165 -17.79 27.87 22.36
C THR A 165 -18.15 28.81 21.21
N ALA A 166 -17.30 29.79 20.93
CA ALA A 166 -17.49 30.72 19.81
C ALA A 166 -17.12 30.10 18.45
N TYR A 167 -16.29 29.06 18.44
CA TYR A 167 -15.81 28.38 17.23
C TYR A 167 -15.89 26.87 17.37
N LEU A 168 -16.51 26.23 16.38
CA LEU A 168 -16.51 24.78 16.22
C LEU A 168 -15.67 24.39 15.01
N THR A 169 -15.25 23.13 14.98
CA THR A 169 -14.71 22.54 13.75
C THR A 169 -15.73 21.58 13.16
N SER A 170 -15.69 21.38 11.84
CA SER A 170 -16.49 20.33 11.20
C SER A 170 -16.20 18.94 11.75
N SER A 171 -15.01 18.72 12.33
CA SER A 171 -14.63 17.49 13.04
C SER A 171 -15.47 17.29 14.29
N LEU A 172 -15.49 18.30 15.16
CA LEU A 172 -16.20 18.23 16.43
C LEU A 172 -17.72 18.09 16.24
N ILE A 173 -18.29 18.78 15.23
CA ILE A 173 -19.70 18.62 14.87
C ILE A 173 -19.97 17.16 14.47
N ARG A 174 -19.11 16.57 13.65
CA ARG A 174 -19.26 15.18 13.21
C ARG A 174 -19.09 14.18 14.35
N GLU A 175 -18.16 14.40 15.26
CA GLU A 175 -18.00 13.59 16.47
C GLU A 175 -19.26 13.65 17.36
N THR A 176 -19.86 14.84 17.48
CA THR A 176 -21.11 15.04 18.23
C THR A 176 -22.28 14.28 17.58
N VAL A 177 -22.40 14.34 16.25
CA VAL A 177 -23.39 13.56 15.48
C VAL A 177 -23.17 12.06 15.68
N ASN A 178 -21.94 11.57 15.57
CA ASN A 178 -21.62 10.17 15.76
C ASN A 178 -21.92 9.68 17.18
N SER A 179 -21.67 10.51 18.20
CA SER A 179 -22.04 10.22 19.60
C SER A 179 -23.55 10.02 19.74
N ILE A 180 -24.36 10.93 19.19
CA ILE A 180 -25.82 10.86 19.31
C ILE A 180 -26.38 9.66 18.53
N LEU A 181 -25.81 9.33 17.37
CA LEU A 181 -26.18 8.11 16.63
C LEU A 181 -25.94 6.85 17.47
N ILE A 182 -24.82 6.76 18.19
CA ILE A 182 -24.54 5.64 19.09
C ILE A 182 -25.52 5.62 20.27
N GLU A 183 -25.81 6.78 20.88
CA GLU A 183 -26.79 6.91 21.96
C GLU A 183 -28.19 6.38 21.56
N HIS A 184 -28.53 6.45 20.27
CA HIS A 184 -29.78 5.93 19.69
C HIS A 184 -29.67 4.51 19.12
N GLY A 185 -28.53 3.82 19.25
CA GLY A 185 -28.31 2.47 18.71
C GLY A 185 -28.16 2.43 17.17
N HIS A 186 -27.87 3.56 16.53
CA HIS A 186 -27.73 3.71 15.09
C HIS A 186 -26.28 3.52 14.60
N GLU A 187 -25.65 2.42 15.00
CA GLU A 187 -24.24 2.11 14.71
C GLU A 187 -23.94 2.02 13.21
N GLU A 188 -24.85 1.44 12.42
CA GLU A 188 -24.68 1.29 10.97
C GLU A 188 -24.52 2.63 10.24
N TYR A 189 -25.24 3.67 10.69
CA TYR A 189 -25.14 5.02 10.14
C TYR A 189 -23.87 5.73 10.64
N ARG A 190 -23.49 5.49 11.90
CA ARG A 190 -22.23 6.00 12.45
C ARG A 190 -21.03 5.47 11.65
N ASN A 191 -21.00 4.18 11.29
CA ASN A 191 -19.89 3.60 10.54
C ASN A 191 -19.71 4.22 9.15
N LYS A 192 -20.79 4.66 8.50
CA LYS A 192 -20.73 5.39 7.21
C LYS A 192 -20.23 6.83 7.36
N LEU A 193 -20.47 7.46 8.50
CA LEU A 193 -20.09 8.85 8.77
C LEU A 193 -18.75 9.00 9.47
N ALA A 194 -18.26 7.94 10.11
CA ALA A 194 -17.01 7.91 10.84
C ALA A 194 -15.85 8.38 9.94
N ARG A 195 -14.97 9.19 10.52
CA ARG A 195 -13.74 9.58 9.85
C ARG A 195 -12.71 8.48 10.08
N LEU A 196 -12.00 8.15 9.02
CA LEU A 196 -10.91 7.18 9.04
C LEU A 196 -9.60 7.96 9.05
N GLY A 197 -8.66 7.57 9.91
CA GLY A 197 -7.46 8.35 10.16
C GLY A 197 -6.58 7.76 11.24
N LEU A 198 -5.39 8.34 11.39
CA LEU A 198 -4.44 7.97 12.43
C LEU A 198 -4.49 8.95 13.59
N ALA A 199 -4.18 8.46 14.79
CA ALA A 199 -3.92 9.34 15.91
C ALA A 199 -2.64 10.15 15.64
N SER A 200 -2.58 11.38 16.14
CA SER A 200 -1.40 12.23 15.93
C SER A 200 -0.12 11.62 16.53
N SER A 201 -0.24 10.85 17.62
CA SER A 201 0.85 10.08 18.22
C SER A 201 1.43 9.07 17.23
N ASP A 202 0.58 8.34 16.52
CA ASP A 202 0.99 7.28 15.61
C ASP A 202 1.77 7.87 14.44
N ILE A 203 1.36 9.04 13.94
CA ILE A 203 2.10 9.76 12.89
C ILE A 203 3.49 10.17 13.40
N VAL A 204 3.59 10.69 14.63
CA VAL A 204 4.87 11.07 15.24
C VAL A 204 5.78 9.85 15.40
N GLU A 205 5.23 8.71 15.81
CA GLU A 205 5.96 7.44 15.92
C GLU A 205 6.43 6.95 14.55
N MET A 206 5.57 6.97 13.52
CA MET A 206 5.93 6.61 12.14
C MET A 206 7.06 7.47 11.60
N LEU A 207 7.05 8.78 11.88
CA LEU A 207 8.09 9.72 11.45
C LEU A 207 9.40 9.54 12.20
N SER A 208 9.36 9.05 13.44
CA SER A 208 10.52 8.89 14.32
C SER A 208 11.13 7.49 14.30
N GLY A 209 10.50 6.54 13.58
CA GLY A 209 10.96 5.16 13.52
C GLY A 209 12.31 4.99 12.81
N ASP A 210 13.15 4.09 13.32
CA ASP A 210 14.42 3.74 12.70
C ASP A 210 14.20 3.23 11.26
N GLY A 211 14.91 3.83 10.29
CA GLY A 211 14.79 3.47 8.87
C GLY A 211 13.54 4.03 8.17
N ALA A 212 12.78 4.93 8.80
CA ALA A 212 11.64 5.59 8.17
C ALA A 212 12.08 6.42 6.95
N THR A 213 11.45 6.15 5.82
CA THR A 213 11.53 6.95 4.59
C THR A 213 10.19 7.59 4.30
N VAL A 214 10.17 8.68 3.52
CA VAL A 214 8.93 9.35 3.11
C VAL A 214 7.96 8.36 2.46
N ASP A 215 8.46 7.49 1.60
CA ASP A 215 7.65 6.45 0.94
C ASP A 215 7.07 5.47 1.95
N SER A 216 7.87 5.00 2.92
CA SER A 216 7.37 4.07 3.95
C SER A 216 6.31 4.70 4.84
N VAL A 217 6.44 5.98 5.19
CA VAL A 217 5.46 6.70 6.02
C VAL A 217 4.16 6.90 5.24
N MET A 218 4.25 7.29 3.98
CA MET A 218 3.08 7.42 3.11
C MET A 218 2.36 6.08 2.92
N ALA A 219 3.12 5.00 2.66
CA ALA A 219 2.57 3.66 2.48
C ALA A 219 1.90 3.14 3.76
N ARG A 220 2.54 3.29 4.93
CA ARG A 220 1.95 2.91 6.22
C ARG A 220 0.69 3.72 6.54
N THR A 221 0.72 5.03 6.30
CA THR A 221 -0.44 5.91 6.52
C THR A 221 -1.62 5.47 5.65
N ALA A 222 -1.40 5.28 4.35
CA ALA A 222 -2.43 4.80 3.43
C ALA A 222 -2.93 3.41 3.87
N SER A 223 -2.01 2.49 4.20
CA SER A 223 -2.36 1.14 4.62
C SER A 223 -3.25 1.13 5.86
N SER A 224 -2.93 1.91 6.90
CA SER A 224 -3.74 1.99 8.11
C SER A 224 -5.15 2.53 7.82
N VAL A 225 -5.26 3.63 7.07
CA VAL A 225 -6.55 4.25 6.74
C VAL A 225 -7.43 3.31 5.89
N PHE A 226 -6.84 2.65 4.89
CA PHE A 226 -7.59 1.73 4.03
C PHE A 226 -7.90 0.39 4.71
N SER A 227 -7.09 -0.05 5.67
CA SER A 227 -7.40 -1.23 6.49
C SER A 227 -8.61 -0.96 7.38
N GLU A 228 -8.70 0.25 7.96
CA GLU A 228 -9.88 0.68 8.72
C GLU A 228 -11.12 0.74 7.81
N TYR A 229 -10.98 1.34 6.62
CA TYR A 229 -12.07 1.35 5.62
C TYR A 229 -12.49 -0.07 5.20
N LEU A 230 -11.55 -0.99 5.06
CA LEU A 230 -11.84 -2.37 4.71
C LEU A 230 -12.71 -3.02 5.79
N VAL A 231 -12.28 -2.97 7.05
CA VAL A 231 -12.93 -3.64 8.18
C VAL A 231 -14.31 -3.06 8.47
N PHE A 232 -14.47 -1.74 8.47
CA PHE A 232 -15.72 -1.10 8.93
C PHE A 232 -16.71 -0.78 7.80
N ASN A 233 -16.25 -0.65 6.55
CA ASN A 233 -17.10 -0.17 5.46
C ASN A 233 -17.22 -1.13 4.28
N THR A 234 -16.27 -2.08 4.12
CA THR A 234 -16.21 -2.93 2.93
C THR A 234 -16.54 -4.39 3.24
N LEU A 235 -15.99 -4.94 4.32
CA LEU A 235 -16.21 -6.34 4.69
C LEU A 235 -17.61 -6.55 5.29
N PRO A 236 -18.26 -7.69 5.00
CA PRO A 236 -19.36 -8.18 5.81
C PRO A 236 -18.96 -8.28 7.29
N LYS A 237 -19.88 -7.99 8.21
CA LYS A 237 -19.60 -7.94 9.65
C LYS A 237 -19.02 -9.26 10.18
N ASP A 238 -19.60 -10.38 9.78
CA ASP A 238 -19.12 -11.72 10.12
C ASP A 238 -17.68 -11.96 9.64
N ILE A 239 -17.34 -11.57 8.42
CA ILE A 239 -15.97 -11.70 7.88
C ILE A 239 -14.98 -10.80 8.63
N ALA A 240 -15.39 -9.58 8.96
CA ALA A 240 -14.57 -8.67 9.76
C ALA A 240 -14.32 -9.25 11.16
N ASP A 241 -15.34 -9.77 11.82
CA ASP A 241 -15.25 -10.40 13.13
C ASP A 241 -14.35 -11.65 13.08
N MET A 242 -14.49 -12.51 12.07
CA MET A 242 -13.62 -13.68 11.87
C MET A 242 -12.16 -13.27 11.65
N HIS A 243 -11.92 -12.19 10.90
CA HIS A 243 -10.58 -11.66 10.74
C HIS A 243 -10.02 -11.20 12.07
N LEU A 244 -10.73 -10.34 12.81
CA LEU A 244 -10.28 -9.79 14.10
C LEU A 244 -10.08 -10.90 15.16
N ALA A 245 -10.92 -11.93 15.16
CA ALA A 245 -10.83 -13.06 16.07
C ALA A 245 -9.68 -14.04 15.74
N GLY A 246 -9.05 -13.91 14.58
CA GLY A 246 -7.96 -14.79 14.15
C GLY A 246 -8.42 -16.14 13.58
N GLU A 247 -9.69 -16.27 13.18
CA GLU A 247 -10.19 -17.44 12.46
C GLU A 247 -9.77 -17.41 10.98
N ILE A 248 -9.71 -16.20 10.41
CA ILE A 248 -9.15 -15.93 9.09
C ILE A 248 -8.11 -14.80 9.17
N ASN A 249 -7.27 -14.70 8.14
CA ASN A 249 -6.34 -13.60 7.96
C ASN A 249 -6.54 -13.00 6.58
N ILE A 250 -6.65 -11.68 6.53
CA ILE A 250 -6.64 -10.90 5.30
C ILE A 250 -5.31 -10.17 5.23
N SER A 251 -4.39 -10.70 4.44
CA SER A 251 -3.09 -10.08 4.20
C SER A 251 -3.24 -8.78 3.41
N ASN A 252 -2.32 -7.85 3.62
CA ASN A 252 -2.28 -6.56 2.91
C ASN A 252 -3.63 -5.79 2.97
N ALA A 253 -4.30 -5.79 4.13
CA ALA A 253 -5.64 -5.20 4.32
C ALA A 253 -5.79 -3.78 3.71
N GLY A 254 -4.75 -2.95 3.79
CA GLY A 254 -4.75 -1.59 3.22
C GLY A 254 -4.86 -1.50 1.70
N VAL A 255 -4.59 -2.58 0.96
CA VAL A 255 -4.74 -2.64 -0.50
C VAL A 255 -5.61 -3.81 -0.97
N TRP A 256 -6.10 -4.65 -0.06
CA TRP A 256 -6.86 -5.86 -0.38
C TRP A 256 -8.08 -5.56 -1.25
N GLY A 257 -8.87 -4.55 -0.91
CA GLY A 257 -10.04 -4.15 -1.71
C GLY A 257 -9.72 -3.41 -3.01
N LEU A 258 -8.44 -3.04 -3.24
CA LEU A 258 -8.02 -2.13 -4.31
C LEU A 258 -7.23 -2.86 -5.42
N LEU A 259 -6.37 -3.80 -5.04
CA LEU A 259 -5.40 -4.43 -5.93
C LEU A 259 -5.59 -5.96 -5.98
N PRO A 260 -5.33 -6.61 -7.13
CA PRO A 260 -5.08 -8.05 -7.18
C PRO A 260 -3.78 -8.41 -6.45
N ASP A 261 -3.62 -9.68 -6.07
CA ASP A 261 -2.44 -10.10 -5.31
C ASP A 261 -1.28 -10.45 -6.22
N THR A 262 -1.54 -11.37 -7.17
CA THR A 262 -0.57 -11.73 -8.20
C THR A 262 -1.13 -11.46 -9.57
N VAL A 263 -0.34 -10.79 -10.42
CA VAL A 263 -0.67 -10.53 -11.83
C VAL A 263 0.29 -11.29 -12.71
N PHE A 264 -0.23 -12.16 -13.57
CA PHE A 264 0.51 -12.81 -14.65
C PHE A 264 0.29 -12.03 -15.94
N LEU A 265 1.34 -11.69 -16.65
CA LEU A 265 1.29 -10.96 -17.91
C LEU A 265 2.17 -11.63 -18.95
N ASP A 266 1.56 -12.04 -20.05
CA ASP A 266 2.28 -12.56 -21.21
C ASP A 266 2.48 -11.46 -22.24
N LEU A 267 3.72 -10.98 -22.34
CA LEU A 267 4.07 -9.92 -23.28
C LEU A 267 4.09 -10.41 -24.73
N SER A 268 4.19 -11.72 -24.97
CA SER A 268 4.14 -12.27 -26.33
C SER A 268 2.75 -12.13 -26.95
N GLU A 269 1.71 -12.05 -26.11
CA GLU A 269 0.31 -11.87 -26.51
C GLU A 269 -0.09 -10.38 -26.63
N LEU A 270 0.83 -9.44 -26.35
CA LEU A 270 0.63 -7.99 -26.51
C LEU A 270 1.18 -7.49 -27.86
N GLU A 271 0.54 -7.88 -28.96
CA GLU A 271 1.00 -7.58 -30.34
C GLU A 271 1.16 -6.08 -30.64
N ASP A 272 0.31 -5.23 -30.05
CA ASP A 272 0.31 -3.77 -30.24
C ASP A 272 1.06 -3.00 -29.13
N GLY A 273 1.60 -3.71 -28.14
CA GLY A 273 2.17 -3.11 -26.93
C GLY A 273 1.11 -2.73 -25.88
N LEU A 274 1.49 -1.85 -24.93
CA LEU A 274 0.67 -1.44 -23.81
C LEU A 274 0.13 -0.01 -24.02
N ASP A 275 -1.12 0.11 -24.50
CA ASP A 275 -1.80 1.40 -24.68
C ASP A 275 -2.48 1.87 -23.39
N LEU A 276 -1.84 2.80 -22.69
CA LEU A 276 -2.36 3.42 -21.46
C LEU A 276 -3.40 4.53 -21.71
N LYS A 277 -3.75 4.83 -22.98
CA LYS A 277 -4.72 5.86 -23.39
C LYS A 277 -4.43 7.21 -22.71
N GLY A 278 -5.43 7.81 -22.04
CA GLY A 278 -5.29 9.08 -21.31
C GLY A 278 -4.75 8.93 -19.87
N ARG A 279 -4.25 7.76 -19.49
CA ARG A 279 -3.68 7.49 -18.16
C ARG A 279 -2.14 7.52 -18.22
N PHE A 280 -1.50 7.66 -17.06
CA PHE A 280 -0.04 7.74 -16.94
C PHE A 280 0.59 8.67 -18.01
N LEU A 281 0.15 9.93 -18.05
CA LEU A 281 0.55 10.89 -19.09
C LEU A 281 2.04 11.21 -19.09
N SER A 282 2.72 11.00 -17.96
CA SER A 282 4.16 11.17 -17.80
C SER A 282 4.97 9.93 -18.19
N VAL A 283 4.32 8.85 -18.66
CA VAL A 283 4.98 7.59 -19.01
C VAL A 283 4.97 7.42 -20.53
N THR A 284 6.15 7.15 -21.09
CA THR A 284 6.32 6.82 -22.51
C THR A 284 5.44 5.63 -22.89
N ARG A 285 4.77 5.72 -24.04
CA ARG A 285 3.95 4.62 -24.55
C ARG A 285 4.85 3.46 -24.94
N ILE A 286 4.43 2.25 -24.55
CA ILE A 286 5.24 1.04 -24.70
C ILE A 286 4.73 0.31 -25.95
N PRO A 287 5.45 0.37 -27.08
CA PRO A 287 5.05 -0.36 -28.27
C PRO A 287 5.31 -1.86 -28.12
N ALA A 288 4.97 -2.62 -29.15
CA ALA A 288 5.29 -4.04 -29.23
C ALA A 288 6.79 -4.32 -29.08
N ILE A 289 7.15 -5.29 -28.24
CA ILE A 289 8.55 -5.61 -27.93
C ILE A 289 9.05 -6.65 -28.93
N LYS A 290 9.86 -6.22 -29.91
CA LYS A 290 10.27 -7.08 -31.05
C LYS A 290 11.78 -7.25 -31.18
N SER A 291 12.57 -6.49 -30.42
CA SER A 291 14.02 -6.51 -30.41
C SER A 291 14.59 -6.46 -28.99
N SER A 292 15.91 -6.69 -28.87
CA SER A 292 16.62 -6.61 -27.59
C SER A 292 16.57 -5.19 -27.01
N ASP A 293 16.74 -4.17 -27.84
CA ASP A 293 16.70 -2.77 -27.40
C ASP A 293 15.29 -2.36 -26.95
N ASP A 294 14.24 -2.86 -27.62
CA ASP A 294 12.85 -2.67 -27.16
C ASP A 294 12.65 -3.28 -25.77
N ALA A 295 13.15 -4.50 -25.54
CA ALA A 295 13.02 -5.20 -24.26
C ALA A 295 13.74 -4.45 -23.13
N ILE A 296 14.95 -3.94 -23.41
CA ILE A 296 15.74 -3.14 -22.46
C ILE A 296 15.04 -1.82 -22.11
N ALA A 297 14.40 -1.17 -23.09
CA ALA A 297 13.68 0.08 -22.86
C ALA A 297 12.33 -0.14 -22.15
N ALA A 298 11.59 -1.20 -22.51
CA ALA A 298 10.23 -1.45 -22.05
C ALA A 298 10.17 -2.07 -20.64
N LEU A 299 11.08 -3.00 -20.31
CA LEU A 299 10.98 -3.77 -19.07
C LEU A 299 10.97 -2.88 -17.80
N PRO A 300 11.85 -1.87 -17.63
CA PRO A 300 11.81 -1.01 -16.45
C PRO A 300 10.49 -0.24 -16.31
N ALA A 301 9.93 0.23 -17.44
CA ALA A 301 8.64 0.91 -17.45
C ALA A 301 7.49 -0.05 -17.08
N LEU A 302 7.50 -1.26 -17.62
CA LEU A 302 6.51 -2.30 -17.29
C LEU A 302 6.55 -2.68 -15.82
N VAL A 303 7.74 -2.96 -15.28
CA VAL A 303 7.93 -3.29 -13.86
C VAL A 303 7.41 -2.15 -12.99
N SER A 304 7.78 -0.90 -13.28
CA SER A 304 7.34 0.28 -12.52
C SER A 304 5.83 0.53 -12.56
N LEU A 305 5.16 0.13 -13.63
CA LEU A 305 3.72 0.29 -13.80
C LEU A 305 2.96 -0.83 -13.07
N LEU A 306 3.36 -2.08 -13.30
CA LEU A 306 2.68 -3.26 -12.77
C LEU A 306 2.91 -3.44 -11.26
N SER A 307 4.07 -3.05 -10.73
CA SER A 307 4.37 -3.10 -9.29
C SER A 307 3.47 -2.18 -8.44
N ARG A 308 2.74 -1.27 -9.07
CA ARG A 308 1.73 -0.40 -8.45
C ARG A 308 0.33 -0.99 -8.48
N GLU A 309 0.11 -1.99 -9.33
CA GLU A 309 -1.20 -2.60 -9.61
C GLU A 309 -1.28 -4.08 -9.14
N ALA A 310 -0.31 -4.54 -8.35
CA ALA A 310 -0.30 -5.83 -7.68
C ALA A 310 0.10 -5.66 -6.20
N SER A 311 -0.47 -6.45 -5.29
CA SER A 311 -0.17 -6.36 -3.86
C SER A 311 1.06 -7.20 -3.46
N ALA A 312 1.28 -8.34 -4.13
CA ALA A 312 2.28 -9.34 -3.77
C ALA A 312 3.30 -9.65 -4.88
N GLU A 313 2.86 -9.93 -6.11
CA GLU A 313 3.78 -10.34 -7.18
C GLU A 313 3.30 -10.01 -8.61
N VAL A 314 4.24 -9.67 -9.49
CA VAL A 314 4.02 -9.56 -10.94
C VAL A 314 4.86 -10.63 -11.63
N VAL A 315 4.24 -11.47 -12.46
CA VAL A 315 4.91 -12.52 -13.23
C VAL A 315 4.88 -12.12 -14.71
N ILE A 316 6.04 -11.98 -15.33
CA ILE A 316 6.20 -11.51 -16.70
C ILE A 316 6.72 -12.65 -17.58
N GLU A 317 5.95 -13.02 -18.59
CA GLU A 317 6.28 -14.00 -19.62
C GLU A 317 6.64 -13.30 -20.94
N GLY A 318 7.27 -14.03 -21.86
CA GLY A 318 7.48 -13.58 -23.25
C GLY A 318 8.60 -12.56 -23.47
N ILE A 319 9.25 -12.04 -22.43
CA ILE A 319 10.31 -11.00 -22.57
C ILE A 319 11.68 -11.57 -22.97
N VAL A 320 11.97 -12.83 -22.61
CA VAL A 320 13.31 -13.41 -22.73
C VAL A 320 13.74 -13.62 -24.18
N PHE A 321 12.85 -14.13 -25.04
CA PHE A 321 13.19 -14.32 -26.45
C PHE A 321 13.46 -13.01 -27.21
N PRO A 322 12.63 -11.94 -27.09
CA PRO A 322 12.95 -10.62 -27.63
C PRO A 322 14.29 -10.07 -27.11
N LEU A 323 14.57 -10.24 -25.80
CA LEU A 323 15.83 -9.79 -25.19
C LEU A 323 17.06 -10.46 -25.84
N LEU A 324 16.99 -11.76 -26.11
CA LEU A 324 18.09 -12.55 -26.69
C LEU A 324 18.16 -12.50 -28.22
N LYS A 325 17.20 -11.86 -28.87
CA LYS A 325 17.09 -11.86 -30.34
C LYS A 325 18.35 -11.28 -30.98
N ASN A 326 18.97 -12.05 -31.89
CA ASN A 326 20.22 -11.75 -32.57
C ASN A 326 21.46 -11.62 -31.66
N MET A 327 21.37 -12.02 -30.39
CA MET A 327 22.49 -12.03 -29.47
C MET A 327 23.18 -13.40 -29.48
N LYS A 328 24.51 -13.39 -29.65
CA LYS A 328 25.33 -14.61 -29.63
C LYS A 328 26.44 -14.59 -28.58
N ASP A 329 26.88 -13.40 -28.17
CA ASP A 329 27.94 -13.23 -27.18
C ASP A 329 27.39 -13.34 -25.75
N PRO A 330 27.82 -14.34 -24.96
CA PRO A 330 27.39 -14.50 -23.57
C PRO A 330 27.66 -13.29 -22.68
N GLU A 331 28.78 -12.59 -22.87
CA GLU A 331 29.15 -11.44 -22.04
C GLU A 331 28.21 -10.24 -22.29
N ASP A 332 27.85 -9.99 -23.57
CA ASP A 332 26.87 -8.98 -23.94
C ASP A 332 25.47 -9.31 -23.39
N ILE A 333 25.04 -10.59 -23.45
CA ILE A 333 23.78 -11.05 -22.85
C ILE A 333 23.78 -10.76 -21.34
N ALA A 334 24.81 -11.20 -20.63
CA ALA A 334 24.92 -11.02 -19.18
C ALA A 334 24.94 -9.54 -18.79
N SER A 335 25.71 -8.71 -19.51
CA SER A 335 25.83 -7.28 -19.27
C SER A 335 24.50 -6.54 -19.49
N ARG A 336 23.83 -6.78 -20.61
CA ARG A 336 22.54 -6.15 -20.92
C ARG A 336 21.45 -6.57 -19.95
N PHE A 337 21.39 -7.85 -19.61
CA PHE A 337 20.40 -8.34 -18.65
C PHE A 337 20.62 -7.75 -17.26
N ALA A 338 21.87 -7.68 -16.78
CA ALA A 338 22.19 -7.01 -15.52
C ALA A 338 21.76 -5.53 -15.53
N ARG A 339 22.00 -4.80 -16.63
CA ARG A 339 21.65 -3.38 -16.78
C ARG A 339 20.15 -3.15 -16.74
N VAL A 340 19.36 -3.96 -17.47
CA VAL A 340 17.89 -3.78 -17.47
C VAL A 340 17.30 -4.08 -16.11
N LEU A 341 17.78 -5.12 -15.40
CA LEU A 341 17.34 -5.42 -14.05
C LEU A 341 17.71 -4.33 -13.05
N THR A 342 18.92 -3.76 -13.19
CA THR A 342 19.36 -2.61 -12.39
C THR A 342 18.43 -1.41 -12.59
N ALA A 343 18.07 -1.10 -13.84
CA ALA A 343 17.12 -0.03 -14.14
C ALA A 343 15.70 -0.30 -13.60
N SER A 344 15.25 -1.55 -13.59
CA SER A 344 13.95 -1.97 -13.05
C SER A 344 13.90 -1.98 -11.51
N SER A 345 15.05 -2.07 -10.83
CA SER A 345 15.13 -2.25 -9.38
C SER A 345 14.52 -1.12 -8.54
N ALA A 346 14.49 0.09 -9.10
CA ALA A 346 13.94 1.30 -8.48
C ALA A 346 12.41 1.43 -8.65
N ALA A 347 11.73 0.40 -9.13
CA ALA A 347 10.28 0.40 -9.31
C ALA A 347 9.54 0.69 -7.99
N PRO A 348 8.65 1.71 -7.97
CA PRO A 348 7.88 2.07 -6.78
C PRO A 348 6.80 1.03 -6.48
N SER A 349 6.25 1.07 -5.26
CA SER A 349 5.03 0.33 -4.93
C SER A 349 4.15 1.12 -3.96
N TYR A 350 2.87 0.74 -3.92
CA TYR A 350 1.90 1.24 -2.96
C TYR A 350 1.66 0.26 -1.81
N SER A 351 2.13 -0.99 -1.90
CA SER A 351 2.06 -1.93 -0.78
C SER A 351 3.33 -1.81 0.09
N ALA A 352 3.15 -1.94 1.41
CA ALA A 352 4.27 -1.92 2.35
C ALA A 352 5.26 -3.06 2.11
N GLY A 353 4.80 -4.18 1.54
CA GLY A 353 5.60 -5.38 1.25
C GLY A 353 6.43 -5.32 -0.03
N LEU A 354 6.29 -4.28 -0.86
CA LEU A 354 7.00 -4.12 -2.14
C LEU A 354 6.95 -5.37 -3.05
N PRO A 355 6.01 -5.47 -3.99
CA PRO A 355 5.78 -6.66 -4.80
C PRO A 355 7.04 -7.17 -5.50
N VAL A 356 7.21 -8.49 -5.48
CA VAL A 356 8.25 -9.17 -6.26
C VAL A 356 7.86 -9.11 -7.74
N THR A 357 8.84 -8.99 -8.63
CA THR A 357 8.61 -9.22 -10.07
C THR A 357 9.41 -10.41 -10.54
N THR A 358 8.73 -11.42 -11.05
CA THR A 358 9.32 -12.66 -11.53
C THR A 358 9.32 -12.68 -13.05
N ILE A 359 10.50 -12.82 -13.65
CA ILE A 359 10.63 -13.00 -15.10
C ILE A 359 10.68 -14.48 -15.39
N VAL A 360 9.77 -14.94 -16.26
CA VAL A 360 9.73 -16.34 -16.70
C VAL A 360 10.75 -16.56 -17.79
N VAL A 361 11.70 -17.45 -17.52
CA VAL A 361 12.65 -17.98 -18.49
C VAL A 361 12.04 -19.25 -19.08
N PRO A 362 11.64 -19.22 -20.36
CA PRO A 362 10.95 -20.35 -20.99
C PRO A 362 11.91 -21.52 -21.22
N ASP A 363 11.34 -22.70 -21.47
CA ASP A 363 12.11 -23.84 -21.95
C ASP A 363 12.60 -23.60 -23.39
N GLY A 364 13.63 -24.33 -23.82
CA GLY A 364 14.17 -24.28 -25.17
C GLY A 364 15.28 -23.24 -25.42
N LEU A 365 15.74 -22.53 -24.39
CA LEU A 365 17.00 -21.79 -24.46
C LEU A 365 18.18 -22.77 -24.50
N ASP A 366 19.21 -22.46 -25.28
CA ASP A 366 20.45 -23.22 -25.21
C ASP A 366 21.18 -22.98 -23.87
N THR A 367 22.01 -23.93 -23.45
CA THR A 367 22.74 -23.87 -22.17
C THR A 367 23.63 -22.63 -22.06
N ARG A 368 24.21 -22.14 -23.16
CA ARG A 368 25.09 -20.95 -23.13
C ARG A 368 24.29 -19.69 -22.89
N GLN A 369 23.13 -19.54 -23.53
CA GLN A 369 22.21 -18.43 -23.33
C GLN A 369 21.64 -18.43 -21.91
N LEU A 370 21.22 -19.59 -21.40
CA LEU A 370 20.71 -19.70 -20.03
C LEU A 370 21.79 -19.35 -19.01
N ASN A 371 23.01 -19.88 -19.16
CA ASN A 371 24.12 -19.55 -18.26
C ASN A 371 24.44 -18.05 -18.29
N ALA A 372 24.46 -17.43 -19.48
CA ALA A 372 24.69 -15.99 -19.63
C ALA A 372 23.60 -15.13 -18.93
N LEU A 373 22.33 -15.54 -19.03
CA LEU A 373 21.23 -14.88 -18.30
C LEU A 373 21.40 -15.02 -16.78
N LEU A 374 21.78 -16.21 -16.29
CA LEU A 374 22.02 -16.45 -14.87
C LEU A 374 23.21 -15.64 -14.36
N ASP A 375 24.28 -15.51 -15.13
CA ASP A 375 25.43 -14.64 -14.79
C ASP A 375 25.05 -13.17 -14.77
N GLY A 376 24.25 -12.70 -15.75
CA GLY A 376 23.72 -11.35 -15.75
C GLY A 376 22.80 -11.07 -14.55
N TYR A 377 21.93 -12.03 -14.21
CA TYR A 377 21.10 -11.96 -13.02
C TYR A 377 21.93 -11.93 -11.74
N LYS A 378 22.99 -12.75 -11.66
CA LYS A 378 23.93 -12.74 -10.54
C LYS A 378 24.61 -11.39 -10.40
N LYS A 379 25.07 -10.76 -11.49
CA LYS A 379 25.66 -9.40 -11.46
C LYS A 379 24.69 -8.38 -10.84
N TYR A 380 23.40 -8.43 -11.20
CA TYR A 380 22.36 -7.60 -10.59
C TYR A 380 22.16 -7.93 -9.09
N VAL A 381 22.06 -9.23 -8.76
CA VAL A 381 21.87 -9.71 -7.40
C VAL A 381 23.03 -9.25 -6.53
N ASP A 382 24.28 -9.42 -6.95
CA ASP A 382 25.49 -9.02 -6.23
C ASP A 382 25.51 -7.52 -5.89
N ALA A 383 24.99 -6.68 -6.80
CA ALA A 383 24.90 -5.23 -6.63
C ALA A 383 23.69 -4.76 -5.80
N THR A 384 22.72 -5.63 -5.53
CA THR A 384 21.44 -5.27 -4.88
C THR A 384 21.35 -5.84 -3.47
N PRO A 385 21.29 -5.02 -2.40
CA PRO A 385 21.23 -5.51 -1.03
C PRO A 385 20.05 -6.45 -0.74
N ALA A 386 18.86 -6.13 -1.25
CA ALA A 386 17.64 -6.93 -1.13
C ALA A 386 16.95 -7.00 -2.50
N PRO A 387 17.24 -8.02 -3.32
CA PRO A 387 16.64 -8.18 -4.64
C PRO A 387 15.12 -8.35 -4.56
N ARG A 388 14.40 -7.69 -5.48
CA ARG A 388 12.93 -7.84 -5.66
C ARG A 388 12.55 -8.37 -7.05
N LEU A 389 13.56 -8.59 -7.90
CA LEU A 389 13.39 -9.20 -9.21
C LEU A 389 13.85 -10.65 -9.10
N GLY A 390 13.00 -11.58 -9.51
CA GLY A 390 13.25 -13.02 -9.48
C GLY A 390 13.20 -13.65 -10.87
N LEU A 391 13.67 -14.89 -10.97
CA LEU A 391 13.57 -15.72 -12.17
C LEU A 391 12.76 -16.98 -11.90
N ALA A 392 11.81 -17.27 -12.79
CA ALA A 392 11.15 -18.56 -12.85
C ALA A 392 11.71 -19.35 -14.04
N LEU A 393 12.42 -20.44 -13.75
CA LEU A 393 13.12 -21.25 -14.75
C LEU A 393 12.25 -22.46 -15.12
N ALA A 394 11.91 -22.57 -16.40
CA ALA A 394 11.22 -23.72 -16.97
C ALA A 394 12.19 -24.63 -17.74
N GLY A 395 11.95 -25.94 -17.74
CA GLY A 395 12.63 -26.88 -18.62
C GLY A 395 13.84 -27.62 -18.06
N LYS A 396 14.65 -28.21 -18.95
CA LYS A 396 15.84 -29.00 -18.59
C LYS A 396 17.05 -28.09 -18.41
N MET A 397 17.58 -28.05 -17.18
CA MET A 397 18.65 -27.11 -16.79
C MET A 397 19.80 -27.79 -16.04
N LYS A 398 19.98 -29.10 -16.23
CA LYS A 398 21.01 -29.90 -15.53
C LYS A 398 22.42 -29.31 -15.71
N ASP A 399 22.74 -28.86 -16.92
CA ASP A 399 24.06 -28.29 -17.25
C ASP A 399 24.25 -26.85 -16.74
N SER A 400 23.22 -26.26 -16.12
CA SER A 400 23.21 -24.89 -15.61
C SER A 400 23.16 -24.82 -14.08
N PHE A 401 23.12 -25.96 -13.37
CA PHE A 401 22.95 -25.96 -11.90
C PHE A 401 24.08 -25.26 -11.14
N ASP A 402 25.30 -25.24 -11.66
CA ASP A 402 26.39 -24.47 -11.05
C ASP A 402 26.08 -22.97 -11.02
N HIS A 403 25.50 -22.44 -12.11
CA HIS A 403 25.12 -21.03 -12.23
C HIS A 403 23.90 -20.72 -11.34
N VAL A 404 22.92 -21.62 -11.30
CA VAL A 404 21.75 -21.52 -10.42
C VAL A 404 22.18 -21.51 -8.95
N ALA A 405 23.04 -22.45 -8.54
CA ALA A 405 23.57 -22.52 -7.18
C ALA A 405 24.37 -21.24 -6.83
N ALA A 406 25.15 -20.70 -7.77
CA ALA A 406 25.87 -19.45 -7.57
C ALA A 406 24.94 -18.25 -7.36
N VAL A 407 23.84 -18.16 -8.12
CA VAL A 407 22.81 -17.12 -7.96
C VAL A 407 22.11 -17.27 -6.61
N VAL A 408 21.61 -18.46 -6.28
CA VAL A 408 20.91 -18.74 -5.01
C VAL A 408 21.80 -18.35 -3.84
N ARG A 409 23.08 -18.76 -3.86
CA ARG A 409 24.05 -18.41 -2.81
C ARG A 409 24.32 -16.91 -2.69
N SER A 410 24.13 -16.16 -3.77
CA SER A 410 24.29 -14.70 -3.78
C SER A 410 23.03 -13.99 -3.26
N GLY A 411 21.92 -14.71 -3.01
CA GLY A 411 20.64 -14.15 -2.58
C GLY A 411 19.71 -13.80 -3.74
N GLY A 412 19.82 -14.49 -4.87
CA GLY A 412 18.87 -14.36 -5.96
C GLY A 412 17.58 -15.14 -5.69
N ILE A 413 16.45 -14.60 -6.13
CA ILE A 413 15.14 -15.25 -6.06
C ILE A 413 15.02 -16.13 -7.31
N ILE A 414 15.09 -17.45 -7.12
CA ILE A 414 14.89 -18.44 -8.18
C ILE A 414 13.77 -19.39 -7.80
N SER A 415 12.86 -19.62 -8.73
CA SER A 415 11.96 -20.77 -8.71
C SER A 415 12.17 -21.64 -9.94
N ILE A 416 12.06 -22.95 -9.79
CA ILE A 416 12.23 -23.94 -10.85
C ILE A 416 10.99 -24.82 -10.88
N GLY A 417 10.46 -25.12 -12.05
CA GLY A 417 9.30 -26.01 -12.12
C GLY A 417 8.68 -26.13 -13.49
N SER A 418 7.56 -26.84 -13.53
CA SER A 418 6.73 -26.98 -14.71
C SER A 418 5.51 -26.07 -14.64
N GLY A 419 5.16 -25.48 -15.79
CA GLY A 419 4.10 -24.48 -15.88
C GLY A 419 4.51 -23.13 -15.27
N VAL A 420 3.63 -22.15 -15.43
CA VAL A 420 3.89 -20.78 -14.96
C VAL A 420 3.33 -20.62 -13.56
N ARG A 421 4.21 -20.32 -12.61
CA ARG A 421 3.88 -20.07 -11.21
C ARG A 421 4.59 -18.80 -10.73
N ALA A 422 3.98 -18.15 -9.75
CA ALA A 422 4.60 -17.10 -8.97
C ALA A 422 5.72 -17.67 -8.08
N SER A 423 6.65 -16.84 -7.63
CA SER A 423 7.72 -17.21 -6.71
C SER A 423 7.20 -17.71 -5.35
N SER A 424 5.97 -17.36 -5.00
CA SER A 424 5.23 -17.89 -3.84
C SER A 424 4.66 -19.30 -4.05
N GLY A 425 4.66 -19.82 -5.28
CA GLY A 425 4.06 -21.11 -5.63
C GLY A 425 2.61 -21.03 -6.13
N ILE A 426 2.00 -19.83 -6.16
CA ILE A 426 0.68 -19.58 -6.75
C ILE A 426 0.71 -19.91 -8.25
N ARG A 427 -0.28 -20.68 -8.70
CA ARG A 427 -0.37 -21.13 -10.10
C ARG A 427 -1.09 -20.10 -10.96
N LYS A 428 -0.59 -19.89 -12.19
CA LYS A 428 -1.34 -19.17 -13.23
C LYS A 428 -2.58 -19.99 -13.59
N SER A 429 -3.76 -19.37 -13.60
CA SER A 429 -5.00 -20.04 -13.98
C SER A 429 -5.47 -19.64 -15.37
N GLY A 430 -5.82 -20.64 -16.17
CA GLY A 430 -6.22 -20.48 -17.58
C GLY A 430 -5.02 -20.36 -18.52
N SER A 431 -5.08 -21.04 -19.67
CA SER A 431 -3.94 -21.18 -20.58
C SER A 431 -3.91 -20.19 -21.76
N ARG A 432 -4.87 -19.25 -21.87
CA ARG A 432 -5.10 -18.44 -23.09
C ARG A 432 -5.35 -16.93 -22.87
N GLY A 433 -5.08 -16.41 -21.68
CA GLY A 433 -5.28 -14.98 -21.38
C GLY A 433 -3.98 -14.19 -21.49
N VAL A 434 -4.02 -13.01 -22.13
CA VAL A 434 -2.92 -12.03 -22.19
C VAL A 434 -2.44 -11.66 -20.77
N ALA A 435 -3.39 -11.50 -19.85
CA ALA A 435 -3.11 -11.32 -18.44
C ALA A 435 -4.08 -12.15 -17.58
N SER A 436 -3.60 -12.60 -16.43
CA SER A 436 -4.38 -13.31 -15.42
C SER A 436 -4.13 -12.69 -14.05
N MET A 437 -5.16 -12.63 -13.23
CA MET A 437 -5.06 -12.18 -11.84
C MET A 437 -5.40 -13.30 -10.88
N SER A 438 -4.59 -13.45 -9.83
CA SER A 438 -4.90 -14.31 -8.70
C SER A 438 -5.17 -13.46 -7.47
N LEU A 439 -6.29 -13.76 -6.81
CA LEU A 439 -6.70 -13.20 -5.52
C LEU A 439 -6.53 -14.30 -4.48
N HIS A 440 -5.52 -14.19 -3.62
CA HIS A 440 -5.09 -15.25 -2.70
C HIS A 440 -4.80 -14.77 -1.27
N SER A 441 -4.86 -13.46 -1.00
CA SER A 441 -4.67 -12.85 0.33
C SER A 441 -5.87 -13.05 1.27
N LEU A 442 -6.29 -14.31 1.45
CA LEU A 442 -7.19 -14.74 2.52
C LEU A 442 -6.77 -16.14 2.99
N SER A 443 -6.34 -16.23 4.24
CA SER A 443 -5.87 -17.46 4.88
C SER A 443 -6.82 -17.94 5.97
N ILE A 444 -7.05 -19.25 6.05
CA ILE A 444 -7.83 -19.90 7.12
C ILE A 444 -6.87 -20.45 8.18
N ASN A 445 -7.16 -20.18 9.46
CA ASN A 445 -6.42 -20.70 10.60
C ASN A 445 -6.84 -22.14 10.91
N LEU A 446 -6.14 -23.12 10.35
CA LEU A 446 -6.46 -24.52 10.63
C LEU A 446 -6.15 -24.93 12.08
N PRO A 447 -5.05 -24.48 12.72
CA PRO A 447 -4.80 -24.77 14.13
C PRO A 447 -5.97 -24.39 15.03
N ARG A 448 -6.57 -23.21 14.82
CA ARG A 448 -7.78 -22.78 15.53
C ARG A 448 -8.91 -23.79 15.39
N LEU A 449 -9.20 -24.23 14.17
CA LEU A 449 -10.27 -25.21 13.94
C LEU A 449 -9.96 -26.57 14.60
N ALA A 450 -8.69 -26.97 14.64
CA ALA A 450 -8.26 -28.22 15.28
C ALA A 450 -8.37 -28.16 16.81
N TYR A 451 -8.02 -27.02 17.43
CA TYR A 451 -8.21 -26.84 18.87
C TYR A 451 -9.67 -26.98 19.26
N GLU A 452 -10.55 -26.37 18.48
CA GLU A 452 -11.99 -26.42 18.74
C GLU A 452 -12.65 -27.71 18.27
N SER A 453 -11.91 -28.64 17.67
CA SER A 453 -12.46 -29.92 17.24
C SER A 453 -12.40 -31.01 18.31
N ASN A 454 -11.80 -30.71 19.48
CA ASN A 454 -11.57 -31.69 20.55
C ASN A 454 -10.89 -32.98 20.05
N LYS A 455 -9.95 -32.84 19.11
CA LYS A 455 -9.20 -33.96 18.48
C LYS A 455 -10.02 -34.89 17.58
N ASP A 456 -11.24 -34.51 17.20
CA ASP A 456 -12.03 -35.28 16.23
C ASP A 456 -11.74 -34.85 14.78
N GLU A 457 -11.21 -35.76 13.95
CA GLU A 457 -10.90 -35.53 12.53
C GLU A 457 -12.15 -35.15 11.72
N THR A 458 -13.28 -35.81 11.97
CA THR A 458 -14.50 -35.60 11.19
C THR A 458 -15.09 -34.23 11.49
N TYR A 459 -15.13 -33.84 12.75
CA TYR A 459 -15.58 -32.54 13.19
C TYR A 459 -14.65 -31.42 12.71
N PHE A 460 -13.32 -31.64 12.72
CA PHE A 460 -12.34 -30.71 12.14
C PHE A 460 -12.59 -30.45 10.65
N ARG A 461 -12.75 -31.50 9.84
CA ARG A 461 -13.05 -31.37 8.40
C ARG A 461 -14.40 -30.72 8.14
N ALA A 462 -15.41 -31.00 8.97
CA ALA A 462 -16.71 -30.34 8.88
C ALA A 462 -16.60 -28.83 9.16
N LYS A 463 -15.84 -28.43 10.18
CA LYS A 463 -15.55 -27.01 10.46
C LYS A 463 -14.81 -26.34 9.30
N LEU A 464 -13.78 -26.99 8.74
CA LEU A 464 -13.08 -26.47 7.58
C LEU A 464 -14.04 -26.24 6.39
N ALA A 465 -14.92 -27.20 6.11
CA ALA A 465 -15.91 -27.06 5.06
C ALA A 465 -16.86 -25.86 5.29
N LEU A 466 -17.29 -25.65 6.54
CA LEU A 466 -18.13 -24.51 6.93
C LEU A 466 -17.41 -23.17 6.79
N MET A 467 -16.09 -23.13 7.01
CA MET A 467 -15.26 -21.91 6.91
C MET A 467 -14.94 -21.50 5.47
N ILE A 468 -14.81 -22.47 4.55
CA ILE A 468 -14.48 -22.21 3.15
C ILE A 468 -15.58 -21.39 2.46
N LYS A 469 -16.85 -21.66 2.76
CA LYS A 469 -17.99 -20.99 2.11
C LYS A 469 -18.02 -19.46 2.33
N PRO A 470 -18.04 -18.93 3.56
CA PRO A 470 -18.02 -17.47 3.79
C PRO A 470 -16.72 -16.84 3.27
N SER A 471 -15.59 -17.54 3.35
CA SER A 471 -14.30 -17.08 2.80
C SER A 471 -14.36 -16.88 1.27
N LEU A 472 -14.96 -17.83 0.54
CA LEU A 472 -15.18 -17.71 -0.90
C LEU A 472 -16.14 -16.59 -1.26
N GLN A 473 -17.21 -16.39 -0.48
CA GLN A 473 -18.15 -15.29 -0.70
C GLN A 473 -17.47 -13.93 -0.55
N ALA A 474 -16.63 -13.75 0.48
CA ALA A 474 -15.84 -12.54 0.67
C ALA A 474 -14.88 -12.30 -0.51
N MET A 475 -14.19 -13.33 -0.97
CA MET A 475 -13.27 -13.24 -2.11
C MET A 475 -13.98 -13.01 -3.46
N SER A 476 -15.19 -13.55 -3.66
CA SER A 476 -16.00 -13.25 -4.85
C SER A 476 -16.47 -11.80 -4.88
N MET A 477 -16.86 -11.25 -3.72
CA MET A 477 -17.15 -9.82 -3.59
C MET A 477 -15.92 -8.98 -3.93
N ARG A 478 -14.75 -9.33 -3.37
CA ARG A 478 -13.47 -8.67 -3.68
C ARG A 478 -13.16 -8.69 -5.17
N LYS A 479 -13.27 -9.86 -5.81
CA LYS A 479 -13.03 -10.05 -7.25
C LYS A 479 -13.90 -9.10 -8.08
N LYS A 480 -15.20 -9.02 -7.79
CA LYS A 480 -16.13 -8.13 -8.50
C LYS A 480 -15.69 -6.67 -8.38
N THR A 481 -15.34 -6.22 -7.17
CA THR A 481 -14.86 -4.85 -6.92
C THR A 481 -13.61 -4.52 -7.72
N ILE A 482 -12.58 -5.39 -7.69
CA ILE A 482 -11.32 -5.15 -8.42
C ILE A 482 -11.54 -5.14 -9.93
N VAL A 483 -12.35 -6.07 -10.45
CA VAL A 483 -12.70 -6.11 -11.88
C VAL A 483 -13.42 -4.82 -12.30
N ASP A 484 -14.31 -4.30 -11.47
CA ASP A 484 -15.00 -3.02 -11.73
C ASP A 484 -14.05 -1.82 -11.68
N TYR A 485 -13.07 -1.84 -10.79
CA TYR A 485 -12.00 -0.83 -10.75
C TYR A 485 -11.12 -0.86 -12.00
N ALA A 486 -10.74 -2.06 -12.47
CA ALA A 486 -10.03 -2.21 -13.73
C ALA A 486 -10.85 -1.66 -14.91
N LYS A 487 -12.15 -2.00 -15.01
CA LYS A 487 -13.05 -1.48 -16.05
C LYS A 487 -13.21 0.04 -16.02
N LYS A 488 -13.23 0.64 -14.83
CA LYS A 488 -13.28 2.11 -14.63
C LYS A 488 -11.93 2.80 -14.85
N GLY A 489 -10.86 2.03 -15.09
CA GLY A 489 -9.52 2.54 -15.34
C GLY A 489 -8.80 3.05 -14.09
N LEU A 490 -9.12 2.51 -12.91
CA LEU A 490 -8.35 2.73 -11.67
C LEU A 490 -7.05 1.91 -11.66
N LEU A 491 -6.99 0.83 -12.46
CA LEU A 491 -5.81 0.00 -12.71
C LEU A 491 -5.43 0.10 -14.19
N PRO A 492 -4.87 1.23 -14.67
CA PRO A 492 -4.72 1.46 -16.11
C PRO A 492 -3.84 0.46 -16.84
N SER A 493 -2.77 -0.04 -16.23
CA SER A 493 -1.84 -0.97 -16.88
C SER A 493 -2.49 -2.33 -17.09
N LEU A 494 -3.17 -2.84 -16.06
CA LEU A 494 -3.94 -4.06 -16.13
C LEU A 494 -5.16 -3.92 -17.05
N ALA A 495 -5.89 -2.81 -16.98
CA ALA A 495 -7.02 -2.54 -17.86
C ALA A 495 -6.60 -2.48 -19.33
N SER A 496 -5.42 -1.91 -19.61
CA SER A 496 -4.83 -1.92 -20.95
C SER A 496 -4.49 -3.34 -21.39
N ALA A 497 -3.71 -4.07 -20.60
CA ALA A 497 -3.27 -5.43 -20.91
C ALA A 497 -4.42 -6.43 -21.14
N THR A 498 -5.56 -6.21 -20.50
CA THR A 498 -6.72 -7.12 -20.56
C THR A 498 -7.84 -6.63 -21.46
N GLN A 499 -7.66 -5.50 -22.15
CA GLN A 499 -8.71 -4.80 -22.91
C GLN A 499 -9.98 -4.61 -22.07
N SER A 500 -9.85 -3.94 -20.92
CA SER A 500 -10.91 -3.72 -19.94
C SER A 500 -11.57 -5.02 -19.46
N MET A 501 -10.75 -6.01 -19.12
CA MET A 501 -11.16 -7.33 -18.62
C MET A 501 -11.90 -8.22 -19.64
N GLN A 502 -11.86 -7.90 -20.94
CA GLN A 502 -12.43 -8.75 -21.99
C GLN A 502 -11.55 -9.96 -22.31
N ARG A 503 -10.23 -9.82 -22.16
CA ARG A 503 -9.22 -10.85 -22.45
C ARG A 503 -8.43 -11.31 -21.21
N GLY A 504 -8.86 -10.89 -20.02
CA GLY A 504 -8.22 -11.21 -18.75
C GLY A 504 -8.98 -12.27 -17.97
N THR A 505 -8.27 -13.19 -17.31
CA THR A 505 -8.88 -14.12 -16.34
C THR A 505 -8.62 -13.65 -14.91
N SER A 506 -9.53 -13.99 -14.00
CA SER A 506 -9.32 -13.73 -12.57
C SER A 506 -9.81 -14.91 -11.74
N THR A 507 -8.98 -15.35 -10.80
CA THR A 507 -9.27 -16.49 -9.93
C THR A 507 -9.18 -16.15 -8.47
N ILE A 508 -9.89 -16.95 -7.68
CA ILE A 508 -9.92 -16.90 -6.23
C ILE A 508 -9.17 -18.12 -5.71
N VAL A 509 -8.28 -17.87 -4.76
CA VAL A 509 -7.52 -18.88 -4.05
C VAL A 509 -7.74 -18.64 -2.57
N ILE A 510 -8.09 -19.68 -1.82
CA ILE A 510 -8.12 -19.65 -0.36
C ILE A 510 -6.86 -20.33 0.14
N ASN A 511 -6.09 -19.63 0.96
CA ASN A 511 -4.85 -20.15 1.51
C ASN A 511 -5.10 -20.86 2.85
N LEU A 512 -4.33 -21.91 3.12
CA LEU A 512 -4.41 -22.70 4.35
C LEU A 512 -3.12 -22.54 5.15
N THR A 513 -3.26 -22.25 6.44
CA THR A 513 -2.12 -22.08 7.34
C THR A 513 -2.24 -23.04 8.52
N GLY A 514 -1.11 -23.66 8.87
CA GLY A 514 -0.93 -24.54 10.02
C GLY A 514 -1.44 -25.96 9.82
N VAL A 515 -1.51 -26.46 8.56
CA VAL A 515 -2.03 -27.81 8.26
C VAL A 515 -1.28 -28.89 9.05
N ARG A 516 0.06 -28.79 9.12
CA ARG A 516 0.90 -29.77 9.82
C ARG A 516 0.63 -29.75 11.32
N GLU A 517 0.61 -28.56 11.92
CA GLU A 517 0.35 -28.39 13.34
C GLU A 517 -1.05 -28.87 13.73
N SER A 518 -2.06 -28.60 12.88
CA SER A 518 -3.40 -29.14 13.07
C SER A 518 -3.40 -30.67 13.13
N VAL A 519 -2.81 -31.33 12.14
CA VAL A 519 -2.87 -32.79 12.00
C VAL A 519 -1.96 -33.49 13.01
N TYR A 520 -0.68 -33.15 13.03
CA TYR A 520 0.33 -33.89 13.78
C TYR A 520 0.36 -33.51 15.27
N ASN A 521 0.16 -32.24 15.61
CA ASN A 521 0.34 -31.76 16.99
C ASN A 521 -0.98 -31.68 17.76
N ILE A 522 -2.02 -31.11 17.14
CA ILE A 522 -3.28 -30.83 17.84
C ILE A 522 -4.22 -32.04 17.81
N LEU A 523 -4.49 -32.59 16.63
CA LEU A 523 -5.26 -33.84 16.49
C LEU A 523 -4.46 -35.04 17.03
N GLY A 524 -3.13 -35.03 16.86
CA GLY A 524 -2.23 -36.09 17.34
C GLY A 524 -2.12 -37.29 16.39
N GLU A 525 -2.41 -37.08 15.11
CA GLU A 525 -2.33 -38.10 14.08
C GLU A 525 -0.88 -38.32 13.65
N SER A 526 -0.49 -39.55 13.35
CA SER A 526 0.88 -39.87 12.90
C SER A 526 0.98 -40.15 11.39
N SER A 527 -0.15 -40.21 10.68
CA SER A 527 -0.21 -40.55 9.26
C SER A 527 -0.40 -39.32 8.37
N GLY A 528 0.41 -39.23 7.30
CA GLY A 528 0.19 -38.27 6.21
C GLY A 528 -1.13 -38.47 5.45
N ASP A 529 -1.80 -39.61 5.62
CA ASP A 529 -3.11 -39.87 4.99
C ASP A 529 -4.18 -38.92 5.51
N VAL A 530 -4.15 -38.57 6.80
CA VAL A 530 -5.11 -37.62 7.38
C VAL A 530 -4.90 -36.23 6.78
N LEU A 531 -3.65 -35.79 6.67
CA LEU A 531 -3.29 -34.54 6.02
C LEU A 531 -3.83 -34.50 4.58
N GLN A 532 -3.60 -35.56 3.80
CA GLN A 532 -4.11 -35.65 2.43
C GLN A 532 -5.64 -35.63 2.37
N LYS A 533 -6.33 -36.31 3.30
CA LYS A 533 -7.81 -36.26 3.40
C LYS A 533 -8.30 -34.85 3.67
N VAL A 534 -7.69 -34.14 4.62
CA VAL A 534 -8.04 -32.75 4.97
C VAL A 534 -7.89 -31.83 3.74
N LEU A 535 -6.76 -31.91 3.04
CA LEU A 535 -6.52 -31.12 1.83
C LEU A 535 -7.50 -31.45 0.71
N LYS A 536 -7.78 -32.75 0.50
CA LYS A 536 -8.75 -33.21 -0.49
C LYS A 536 -10.15 -32.68 -0.18
N THR A 537 -10.59 -32.75 1.07
CA THR A 537 -11.86 -32.16 1.52
C THR A 537 -11.89 -30.66 1.23
N ALA A 538 -10.83 -29.91 1.54
CA ALA A 538 -10.77 -28.49 1.27
C ALA A 538 -10.94 -28.17 -0.22
N VAL A 539 -10.23 -28.89 -1.09
CA VAL A 539 -10.28 -28.72 -2.55
C VAL A 539 -11.66 -29.06 -3.11
N GLU A 540 -12.26 -30.16 -2.67
CA GLU A 540 -13.60 -30.58 -3.11
C GLU A 540 -14.70 -29.61 -2.67
N VAL A 541 -14.63 -29.13 -1.43
CA VAL A 541 -15.57 -28.13 -0.90
C VAL A 541 -15.41 -26.82 -1.65
N ALA A 542 -14.17 -26.35 -1.87
CA ALA A 542 -13.91 -25.11 -2.59
C ALA A 542 -14.42 -25.17 -4.04
N ALA A 543 -14.20 -26.30 -4.73
CA ALA A 543 -14.73 -26.50 -6.08
C ALA A 543 -16.27 -26.51 -6.10
N THR A 544 -16.89 -27.22 -5.16
CA THR A 544 -18.35 -27.35 -5.08
C THR A 544 -19.01 -26.00 -4.76
N GLN A 545 -18.53 -25.30 -3.72
CA GLN A 545 -19.04 -24.00 -3.32
C GLN A 545 -18.70 -22.92 -4.36
N GLY A 546 -17.51 -22.97 -4.95
CA GLY A 546 -17.10 -22.08 -6.04
C GLY A 546 -18.05 -22.17 -7.23
N LYS A 547 -18.39 -23.38 -7.67
CA LYS A 547 -19.38 -23.59 -8.74
C LYS A 547 -20.74 -23.00 -8.40
N GLN A 548 -21.21 -23.14 -7.15
CA GLN A 548 -22.48 -22.54 -6.70
C GLN A 548 -22.46 -21.00 -6.73
N LEU A 549 -21.29 -20.39 -6.54
CA LEU A 549 -21.09 -18.93 -6.58
C LEU A 549 -20.78 -18.39 -7.98
N GLY A 550 -20.69 -19.25 -9.00
CA GLY A 550 -20.25 -18.88 -10.36
C GLY A 550 -18.73 -18.65 -10.47
N GLU A 551 -17.96 -19.16 -9.51
CA GLU A 551 -16.50 -19.05 -9.41
C GLU A 551 -15.85 -20.42 -9.67
N GLU A 552 -15.99 -20.97 -10.88
CA GLU A 552 -15.49 -22.31 -11.24
C GLU A 552 -13.97 -22.47 -11.09
N GLY A 553 -13.23 -21.36 -11.07
CA GLY A 553 -11.78 -21.31 -10.83
C GLY A 553 -11.38 -21.17 -9.36
N ALA A 554 -12.31 -21.34 -8.41
CA ALA A 554 -12.00 -21.32 -6.98
C ALA A 554 -11.07 -22.48 -6.61
N SER A 555 -10.04 -22.19 -5.83
CA SER A 555 -8.96 -23.14 -5.55
C SER A 555 -8.39 -22.99 -4.14
N ILE A 556 -7.65 -24.00 -3.70
CA ILE A 556 -6.97 -24.02 -2.40
C ILE A 556 -5.46 -23.98 -2.61
N ALA A 557 -4.78 -23.20 -1.77
CA ALA A 557 -3.33 -23.14 -1.74
C ALA A 557 -2.77 -23.32 -0.33
N MET A 558 -1.48 -23.64 -0.28
CA MET A 558 -0.63 -23.55 0.90
C MET A 558 0.61 -22.75 0.50
N VAL A 559 0.55 -21.44 0.66
CA VAL A 559 1.63 -20.50 0.34
C VAL A 559 1.94 -19.57 1.51
N SER A 560 3.16 -19.05 1.54
CA SER A 560 3.61 -18.12 2.59
C SER A 560 2.95 -16.75 2.48
N ASP A 561 2.48 -16.23 3.61
CA ASP A 561 1.94 -14.88 3.80
C ASP A 561 2.20 -14.42 5.26
N ASP A 562 1.54 -13.35 5.71
CA ASP A 562 1.67 -12.80 7.08
C ASP A 562 0.79 -13.48 8.15
N SER A 563 0.08 -14.56 7.80
CA SER A 563 -0.89 -15.19 8.71
C SER A 563 -0.27 -16.10 9.78
N GLY A 564 0.88 -16.73 9.52
CA GLY A 564 1.46 -17.76 10.37
C GLY A 564 1.84 -17.25 11.77
N GLU A 565 2.56 -16.13 11.84
CA GLU A 565 2.94 -15.49 13.11
C GLU A 565 1.72 -14.92 13.83
N ARG A 566 0.82 -14.28 13.08
CA ARG A 566 -0.39 -13.66 13.63
C ARG A 566 -1.31 -14.69 14.29
N PHE A 567 -1.59 -15.78 13.58
CA PHE A 567 -2.42 -16.87 14.10
C PHE A 567 -1.78 -17.52 15.33
N ALA A 568 -0.48 -17.80 15.30
CA ALA A 568 0.23 -18.38 16.44
C ALA A 568 0.16 -17.48 17.68
N SER A 569 0.27 -16.15 17.50
CA SER A 569 0.13 -15.18 18.59
C SER A 569 -1.28 -15.20 19.20
N LEU A 570 -2.32 -15.06 18.39
CA LEU A 570 -3.72 -15.02 18.85
C LEU A 570 -4.18 -16.35 19.46
N ASP A 571 -3.69 -17.47 18.93
CA ASP A 571 -3.96 -18.79 19.48
C ASP A 571 -3.23 -18.99 20.81
N SER A 572 -1.99 -18.51 20.93
CA SER A 572 -1.23 -18.58 22.18
C SER A 572 -1.89 -17.83 23.33
N GLU A 573 -2.52 -16.69 23.05
CA GLU A 573 -3.28 -15.92 24.03
C GLU A 573 -4.52 -16.68 24.54
N LYS A 574 -5.20 -17.43 23.67
CA LYS A 574 -6.46 -18.12 24.00
C LYS A 574 -6.28 -19.55 24.52
N TYR A 575 -5.30 -20.30 23.99
CA TYR A 575 -5.09 -21.73 24.32
C TYR A 575 -3.80 -22.00 25.09
N GLY A 576 -3.01 -20.97 25.40
CA GLY A 576 -1.69 -21.10 26.03
C GLY A 576 -0.58 -21.33 25.00
N LYS A 577 0.68 -21.31 25.48
CA LYS A 577 1.88 -21.32 24.61
C LYS A 577 1.87 -22.49 23.63
N VAL A 578 1.78 -22.18 22.34
CA VAL A 578 1.87 -23.17 21.26
C VAL A 578 3.27 -23.80 21.30
N SER A 579 3.32 -25.12 21.42
CA SER A 579 4.58 -25.88 21.40
C SER A 579 4.80 -26.43 19.99
N PHE A 580 5.84 -25.94 19.32
CA PHE A 580 6.27 -26.43 18.02
C PHE A 580 7.27 -27.57 18.24
N THR A 581 6.82 -28.80 18.03
CA THR A 581 7.61 -30.04 18.21
C THR A 581 8.66 -30.22 17.11
N GLU A 582 8.36 -29.84 15.87
CA GLU A 582 9.28 -29.98 14.73
C GLU A 582 10.37 -28.88 14.69
N PHE A 583 10.12 -27.70 15.30
CA PHE A 583 11.08 -26.60 15.35
C PHE A 583 11.06 -25.90 16.72
N PRO A 584 11.85 -26.37 17.70
CA PRO A 584 11.98 -25.68 18.98
C PRO A 584 12.54 -24.27 18.72
N ASN A 585 11.73 -23.24 19.03
CA ASN A 585 11.95 -21.79 18.82
C ASN A 585 11.23 -21.12 17.63
N THR A 586 10.35 -21.80 16.89
CA THR A 586 9.47 -21.08 15.95
C THR A 586 8.31 -20.40 16.68
N THR A 587 7.90 -19.24 16.19
CA THR A 587 6.75 -18.46 16.69
C THR A 587 5.63 -18.33 15.67
N SER A 588 5.71 -19.10 14.57
CA SER A 588 4.80 -19.04 13.42
C SER A 588 4.33 -20.44 13.06
N TYR A 589 3.06 -20.56 12.67
CA TYR A 589 2.57 -21.77 12.02
C TYR A 589 3.13 -21.95 10.61
N SER A 590 3.17 -23.21 10.15
CA SER A 590 3.58 -23.59 8.80
C SER A 590 2.59 -23.12 7.72
N GLN A 591 3.08 -22.69 6.56
CA GLN A 591 2.26 -22.18 5.42
C GLN A 591 2.55 -22.88 4.10
N GLY A 592 3.47 -23.84 4.11
CA GLY A 592 3.99 -24.58 2.97
C GLY A 592 4.93 -25.64 3.51
N MET A 593 5.93 -26.06 2.74
CA MET A 593 6.98 -26.95 3.23
C MET A 593 8.36 -26.37 2.96
N THR A 594 9.18 -26.34 4.01
CA THR A 594 10.61 -25.99 3.92
C THR A 594 11.40 -27.24 4.24
N LEU A 595 12.05 -27.80 3.23
CA LEU A 595 12.88 -28.99 3.34
C LEU A 595 14.29 -28.58 3.73
N ASN A 596 14.92 -29.31 4.65
CA ASN A 596 16.33 -29.09 4.96
C ASN A 596 17.19 -29.64 3.82
N GLY A 597 17.99 -28.78 3.20
CA GLY A 597 18.80 -29.14 2.04
C GLY A 597 19.86 -30.22 2.31
N ARG A 598 20.29 -30.42 3.56
CA ARG A 598 21.21 -31.51 3.93
C ARG A 598 20.45 -32.83 4.09
N GLU A 599 19.28 -32.80 4.73
CA GLU A 599 18.48 -34.00 4.99
C GLU A 599 17.97 -34.65 3.70
N ILE A 600 17.57 -33.85 2.71
CA ILE A 600 17.07 -34.37 1.42
C ILE A 600 18.13 -35.14 0.61
N LEU A 601 19.42 -34.96 0.93
CA LEU A 601 20.50 -35.72 0.30
C LEU A 601 20.55 -37.16 0.82
N SER A 602 20.10 -37.39 2.06
CA SER A 602 20.08 -38.71 2.71
C SER A 602 18.70 -39.36 2.69
N ASP A 603 17.63 -38.59 2.86
CA ASP A 603 16.25 -39.09 2.94
C ASP A 603 15.33 -38.21 2.08
N ARG A 604 14.66 -38.84 1.11
CA ARG A 604 13.75 -38.18 0.16
C ARG A 604 12.28 -38.33 0.54
N ALA A 605 11.94 -38.88 1.71
CA ALA A 605 10.56 -39.03 2.16
C ALA A 605 9.79 -37.70 2.15
N ALA A 606 10.39 -36.63 2.66
CA ALA A 606 9.77 -35.31 2.69
C ALA A 606 9.57 -34.70 1.28
N VAL A 607 10.43 -35.05 0.31
CA VAL A 607 10.26 -34.66 -1.11
C VAL A 607 9.03 -35.36 -1.68
N GLN A 608 8.86 -36.66 -1.41
CA GLN A 608 7.69 -37.42 -1.87
C GLN A 608 6.39 -36.92 -1.23
N GLU A 609 6.40 -36.54 0.05
CA GLU A 609 5.28 -35.89 0.72
C GLU A 609 4.91 -34.56 0.03
N CYS A 610 5.89 -33.71 -0.29
CA CYS A 610 5.68 -32.46 -1.03
C CYS A 610 5.03 -32.72 -2.41
N ILE A 611 5.48 -33.75 -3.14
CA ILE A 611 4.90 -34.14 -4.42
C ILE A 611 3.42 -34.55 -4.25
N ALA A 612 3.11 -35.32 -3.22
CA ALA A 612 1.74 -35.75 -2.93
C ALA A 612 0.84 -34.54 -2.62
N ILE A 613 1.32 -33.59 -1.83
CA ILE A 613 0.60 -32.36 -1.49
C ILE A 613 0.38 -31.47 -2.73
N ASP A 614 1.42 -31.23 -3.54
CA ASP A 614 1.31 -30.40 -4.75
C ASP A 614 0.29 -30.99 -5.74
N LYS A 615 0.18 -32.32 -5.83
CA LYS A 615 -0.82 -32.98 -6.70
C LYS A 615 -2.26 -32.76 -6.24
N LEU A 616 -2.49 -32.59 -4.93
CA LEU A 616 -3.83 -32.35 -4.38
C LEU A 616 -4.24 -30.89 -4.50
N LEU A 617 -3.33 -29.96 -4.24
CA LEU A 617 -3.61 -28.53 -4.27
C LEU A 617 -3.74 -28.03 -5.72
N ASN A 618 -4.77 -27.22 -5.97
CA ASN A 618 -5.07 -26.68 -7.30
C ASN A 618 -4.81 -25.17 -7.42
N GLY A 619 -4.58 -24.45 -6.31
CA GLY A 619 -4.30 -23.01 -6.29
C GLY A 619 -2.82 -22.64 -6.18
N GLY A 620 -2.03 -23.46 -5.49
CA GLY A 620 -0.59 -23.26 -5.33
C GLY A 620 0.00 -23.96 -4.12
N PHE A 621 1.30 -24.23 -4.16
CA PHE A 621 2.02 -24.84 -3.04
C PHE A 621 3.44 -24.28 -2.97
N ALA A 622 3.81 -23.73 -1.81
CA ALA A 622 5.14 -23.25 -1.51
C ALA A 622 6.02 -24.39 -0.99
N ALA A 623 6.66 -25.12 -1.91
CA ALA A 623 7.74 -26.05 -1.58
C ALA A 623 9.10 -25.35 -1.74
N SER A 624 9.86 -25.30 -0.64
CA SER A 624 11.18 -24.68 -0.62
C SER A 624 12.24 -25.60 -0.03
N VAL A 625 13.49 -25.38 -0.41
CA VAL A 625 14.64 -26.11 0.13
C VAL A 625 15.57 -25.11 0.79
N ASP A 626 15.72 -25.19 2.11
CA ASP A 626 16.67 -24.34 2.84
C ASP A 626 18.10 -24.82 2.60
N VAL A 627 18.90 -23.95 2.00
CA VAL A 627 20.31 -24.19 1.67
C VAL A 627 21.28 -23.29 2.46
N SER A 628 20.79 -22.64 3.52
CA SER A 628 21.53 -21.64 4.30
C SER A 628 22.86 -22.16 4.84
N ASP A 629 22.85 -23.37 5.38
CA ASP A 629 23.98 -23.98 6.08
C ASP A 629 24.82 -24.93 5.20
N LEU A 630 24.68 -24.80 3.87
CA LEU A 630 25.36 -25.64 2.89
C LEU A 630 26.59 -24.95 2.25
N SER A 631 27.59 -25.77 1.93
CA SER A 631 28.72 -25.42 1.06
C SER A 631 28.27 -25.28 -0.41
N ALA A 632 29.10 -24.70 -1.27
CA ALA A 632 28.70 -24.46 -2.67
C ALA A 632 28.34 -25.75 -3.42
N ALA A 633 29.11 -26.82 -3.21
CA ALA A 633 28.84 -28.13 -3.79
C ALA A 633 27.55 -28.76 -3.24
N GLU A 634 27.34 -28.69 -1.92
CA GLU A 634 26.11 -29.21 -1.30
C GLU A 634 24.86 -28.46 -1.78
N VAL A 635 24.93 -27.14 -2.01
CA VAL A 635 23.79 -26.37 -2.58
C VAL A 635 23.38 -26.95 -3.93
N LYS A 636 24.34 -27.20 -4.82
CA LYS A 636 24.07 -27.81 -6.13
C LYS A 636 23.40 -29.18 -5.98
N SER A 637 23.99 -30.05 -5.15
CA SER A 637 23.45 -31.39 -4.93
C SER A 637 22.05 -31.36 -4.32
N ALA A 638 21.75 -30.41 -3.43
CA ALA A 638 20.42 -30.25 -2.84
C ALA A 638 19.39 -29.81 -3.90
N ILE A 639 19.76 -28.89 -4.79
CA ILE A 639 18.90 -28.48 -5.91
C ILE A 639 18.64 -29.65 -6.86
N GLU A 640 19.68 -30.42 -7.21
CA GLU A 640 19.59 -31.63 -8.02
C GLU A 640 18.65 -32.67 -7.39
N ALA A 641 18.78 -32.89 -6.09
CA ALA A 641 17.94 -33.83 -5.34
C ALA A 641 16.48 -33.36 -5.24
N ALA A 642 16.19 -32.07 -5.35
CA ALA A 642 14.84 -31.53 -5.23
C ALA A 642 14.16 -31.23 -6.58
N ILE A 643 14.84 -31.44 -7.71
CA ILE A 643 14.33 -31.08 -9.05
C ILE A 643 13.08 -31.86 -9.47
N GLU A 644 12.79 -33.00 -8.81
CA GLU A 644 11.57 -33.78 -9.04
C GLU A 644 10.30 -33.12 -8.48
N LEU A 645 10.46 -32.09 -7.62
CA LEU A 645 9.35 -31.29 -7.16
C LEU A 645 8.71 -30.56 -8.36
N PRO A 646 7.37 -30.56 -8.49
CA PRO A 646 6.69 -29.83 -9.56
C PRO A 646 6.98 -28.31 -9.54
N PHE A 647 7.28 -27.78 -8.35
CA PHE A 647 7.75 -26.43 -8.08
C PHE A 647 8.78 -26.48 -6.95
N LEU A 648 9.95 -25.91 -7.19
CA LEU A 648 11.08 -25.84 -6.26
C LEU A 648 11.49 -24.38 -6.11
N ARG A 649 11.54 -23.91 -4.87
CA ARG A 649 12.21 -22.65 -4.52
C ARG A 649 13.39 -22.92 -3.58
N PRO A 650 14.64 -22.95 -4.06
CA PRO A 650 15.80 -22.95 -3.18
C PRO A 650 15.80 -21.66 -2.38
N ARG A 651 15.98 -21.75 -1.07
CA ARG A 651 15.88 -20.63 -0.15
C ARG A 651 17.17 -20.47 0.64
N ILE A 652 17.70 -19.25 0.69
CA ILE A 652 18.88 -18.94 1.49
C ILE A 652 18.58 -17.83 2.50
N ARG A 653 19.04 -18.00 3.74
CA ARG A 653 19.03 -16.96 4.77
C ARG A 653 20.28 -16.09 4.66
N LEU A 654 20.08 -14.80 4.45
CA LEU A 654 21.13 -13.78 4.44
C LEU A 654 20.78 -12.66 5.42
N THR A 655 21.79 -11.91 5.86
CA THR A 655 21.61 -10.68 6.65
C THR A 655 22.12 -9.48 5.85
N VAL A 656 21.33 -8.41 5.80
CA VAL A 656 21.69 -7.13 5.16
C VAL A 656 21.85 -6.09 6.26
N CYS A 657 22.98 -5.41 6.31
CA CYS A 657 23.11 -4.25 7.19
C CYS A 657 22.30 -3.08 6.64
N THR A 658 21.32 -2.57 7.37
CA THR A 658 20.48 -1.45 6.92
C THR A 658 21.24 -0.13 6.90
N THR A 659 22.37 -0.03 7.61
CA THR A 659 23.21 1.17 7.63
C THR A 659 24.14 1.27 6.42
N CYS A 660 24.78 0.17 5.99
CA CYS A 660 25.77 0.20 4.89
C CYS A 660 25.38 -0.63 3.65
N GLY A 661 24.27 -1.36 3.69
CA GLY A 661 23.74 -2.17 2.59
C GLY A 661 24.51 -3.46 2.31
N ARG A 662 25.58 -3.78 3.04
CA ARG A 662 26.36 -5.01 2.79
C ARG A 662 25.65 -6.24 3.32
N ARG A 663 25.70 -7.31 2.52
CA ARG A 663 25.20 -8.64 2.87
C ARG A 663 26.25 -9.48 3.58
N SER A 664 25.79 -10.33 4.48
CA SER A 664 26.57 -11.36 5.14
C SER A 664 25.77 -12.65 5.28
N ARG A 665 26.47 -13.79 5.24
CA ARG A 665 25.93 -15.10 5.64
C ARG A 665 26.09 -15.36 7.14
N SER A 666 26.90 -14.54 7.84
CA SER A 666 27.16 -14.73 9.26
C SER A 666 25.96 -14.28 10.10
N ALA A 667 25.71 -15.04 11.17
CA ALA A 667 24.75 -14.71 12.22
C ALA A 667 25.34 -13.75 13.26
N ALA A 668 26.44 -13.04 12.95
CA ALA A 668 27.08 -12.15 13.91
C ALA A 668 26.12 -11.02 14.35
N ASP A 669 26.21 -10.56 15.59
CA ASP A 669 25.31 -9.52 16.11
C ASP A 669 25.53 -8.14 15.48
N LYS A 670 26.74 -7.88 14.97
CA LYS A 670 27.12 -6.59 14.35
C LYS A 670 27.57 -6.78 12.91
N CYS A 671 27.37 -5.77 12.08
CA CYS A 671 27.89 -5.76 10.72
C CYS A 671 29.41 -5.84 10.74
N GLU A 672 30.01 -6.78 10.01
CA GLU A 672 31.46 -6.97 9.99
C GLU A 672 32.19 -5.74 9.44
N HIS A 673 31.54 -4.98 8.57
CA HIS A 673 32.09 -3.81 7.87
C HIS A 673 31.91 -2.48 8.61
N CYS A 674 30.68 -2.12 8.99
CA CYS A 674 30.41 -0.82 9.63
C CYS A 674 30.13 -0.91 11.13
N LYS A 675 30.18 -2.11 11.72
CA LYS A 675 29.92 -2.39 13.14
C LYS A 675 28.51 -2.01 13.66
N SER A 676 27.61 -1.57 12.77
CA SER A 676 26.21 -1.32 13.12
C SER A 676 25.51 -2.59 13.60
N PRO A 677 24.68 -2.52 14.65
CA PRO A 677 23.83 -3.62 15.07
C PRO A 677 22.58 -3.77 14.20
N GLN A 678 22.24 -2.77 13.37
CA GLN A 678 21.01 -2.80 12.58
C GLN A 678 21.17 -3.71 11.36
N LYS A 679 20.41 -4.81 11.36
CA LYS A 679 20.40 -5.82 10.32
C LYS A 679 18.97 -6.21 9.97
N LEU A 680 18.75 -6.48 8.69
CA LEU A 680 17.54 -7.07 8.15
C LEU A 680 17.86 -8.49 7.70
N THR A 681 17.13 -9.48 8.21
CA THR A 681 17.20 -10.85 7.68
C THR A 681 16.41 -10.90 6.39
N VAL A 682 17.06 -11.34 5.31
CA VAL A 682 16.45 -11.50 4.00
C VAL A 682 16.49 -12.98 3.66
N TYR A 683 15.34 -13.49 3.21
CA TYR A 683 15.24 -14.81 2.62
C TYR A 683 14.99 -14.66 1.14
N SER A 684 15.90 -15.19 0.33
CA SER A 684 15.80 -15.17 -1.12
C SER A 684 15.28 -16.49 -1.62
#